data_AF-T1PEY1-F1
#
_entry.id   AF-T1PEY1-F1
#
_cell.length_a   1.000
_cell.length_b   1.000
_cell.length_c   1.000
_cell.angle_alpha   90.00
_cell.angle_beta   90.00
_cell.angle_gamma   90.00
#
_symmetry.space_group_name_H-M   'P 1'
#
loop_
_entity.id
_entity.type
_entity.pdbx_description
1 polymer ?
#
loop_
_entity_poly.entity_id
_entity_poly.type
_entity_poly.pdbx_seq_one_letter_code
_entity_poly.pdbx_strand_id
1 'polypeptide(L)'
;MVSNDPLSRWAAIRQLFWKRLVHFSRNYRMLVCVIVLPSIFEILAMWFVSQRLEDDFDKTIKLSRELYPRTTQFMSMEIPLNFTRDVYGRLKENCPAGAELTCKEFANSQKSFYWVLKTLNEYQEKRYGGYTFNESKSMVWYNNKGYHSMLAWLNDMNSHMLQVETNNTNYKISAYNEPWELGFQEFSTTSILRQAGDSCLAFILLIAFSMIVAVASVYLVNERVKGEKLQQRLCGVDAVTYWAVAFIWDFMILILGILVCCSVILAFDMPVFTDRQQLWGIIVLGLFFGFACIPGVHVFEKCFNDASVSIVGIFIINVIIPLFTLSTVVLLGVVGDSPIWDEWRHFLNHRLFIIFPQHALADGLLELCKNYMVALTFRRFDIDSYKNPVNSDLLQAHFTSLFIVGVFFLVLNVLLESGLLGDWKEMLMDHLEFLGIQKAKQFDELKVISIQNSLKRNDKNAVSALKVDNLSKKYGGRSHYAVSNVTFAVSHGECFGLLGKNGAGKSTIFKMLSGQLRPTSGRIVYENPEISYCPQTNTLDDLLTVRECIEFYGHLRRITDLPKLVNSILESFQLESYRDVLVKNLSGGNRRKLTVATSCCGRTSVVLMDEPTSDMDPVTRAFVYRTIDDLLAEKRAIVLTSHSISEIDQICHRIAVLKDGQMLTCSSPESLKAQYGGYYNVTVYCDQDKKKALEKEIRRKFPLGKDMQVYAHSIKFSIKIENPSREGDKENGIDLPDNLKIPETDTTTSKLATMNGGHTLSQLFYDLSNLSQQISGCVRYAVNKCKLDAVFERILDKSEPSDLRRGSVYNGIDNNTSAAMGGSPSTGYIHNGYVETET
;
A
#
# COMPACT_ATOMS: atom_id res chain seq x y z
N MET A 1 -34.00 -8.10 -15.62
CA MET A 1 -32.63 -7.98 -16.17
C MET A 1 -31.54 -8.51 -15.23
N VAL A 2 -31.84 -8.83 -13.98
CA VAL A 2 -30.90 -9.46 -13.03
C VAL A 2 -31.32 -10.92 -12.81
N SER A 3 -30.40 -11.88 -12.88
CA SER A 3 -30.71 -13.29 -12.59
C SER A 3 -30.87 -13.51 -11.08
N ASN A 4 -31.85 -14.31 -10.67
CA ASN A 4 -32.08 -14.66 -9.26
C ASN A 4 -31.07 -15.69 -8.71
N ASP A 5 -30.29 -16.33 -9.58
CA ASP A 5 -29.29 -17.33 -9.15
C ASP A 5 -28.11 -16.68 -8.40
N PRO A 6 -27.52 -17.36 -7.41
CA PRO A 6 -26.31 -16.91 -6.73
C PRO A 6 -25.13 -16.79 -7.72
N LEU A 7 -24.17 -15.89 -7.45
CA LEU A 7 -23.02 -15.68 -8.33
C LEU A 7 -22.23 -16.98 -8.40
N SER A 8 -22.17 -17.60 -9.57
CA SER A 8 -21.34 -18.79 -9.76
C SER A 8 -19.88 -18.44 -9.50
N ARG A 9 -19.21 -19.23 -8.64
CA ARG A 9 -17.78 -19.04 -8.33
C ARG A 9 -16.92 -19.00 -9.58
N TRP A 10 -17.24 -19.83 -10.58
CA TRP A 10 -16.55 -19.83 -11.87
C TRP A 10 -16.71 -18.52 -12.65
N ALA A 11 -17.91 -17.92 -12.62
CA ALA A 11 -18.14 -16.63 -13.25
C ALA A 11 -17.33 -15.53 -12.56
N ALA A 12 -17.30 -15.51 -11.22
CA ALA A 12 -16.50 -14.58 -10.43
C ALA A 12 -15.00 -14.72 -10.74
N ILE A 13 -14.48 -15.95 -10.74
CA ILE A 13 -13.09 -16.27 -11.09
C ILE A 13 -12.75 -15.70 -12.47
N ARG A 14 -13.56 -16.01 -13.48
CA ARG A 14 -13.33 -15.55 -14.85
C ARG A 14 -13.24 -14.03 -14.96
N GLN A 15 -14.14 -13.30 -14.28
CA GLN A 15 -14.16 -11.83 -14.34
C GLN A 15 -12.98 -11.20 -13.60
N LEU A 16 -12.62 -11.73 -12.42
CA LEU A 16 -11.46 -11.25 -11.67
C LEU A 16 -10.15 -11.50 -12.42
N PHE A 17 -10.01 -12.67 -13.06
CA PHE A 17 -8.87 -12.99 -13.92
C PHE A 17 -8.80 -12.05 -15.13
N TRP A 18 -9.92 -11.81 -15.81
CA TRP A 18 -9.98 -10.90 -16.94
C TRP A 18 -9.57 -9.48 -16.54
N LYS A 19 -10.09 -8.95 -15.42
CA LYS A 19 -9.69 -7.64 -14.89
C LYS A 19 -8.17 -7.57 -14.67
N ARG A 20 -7.60 -8.57 -14.01
CA ARG A 20 -6.15 -8.63 -13.74
C ARG A 20 -5.32 -8.69 -15.01
N LEU A 21 -5.76 -9.46 -16.01
CA LEU A 21 -5.11 -9.55 -17.32
C LEU A 21 -5.12 -8.21 -18.05
N VAL A 22 -6.28 -7.54 -18.12
CA VAL A 22 -6.40 -6.22 -18.77
C VAL A 22 -5.54 -5.20 -18.05
N HIS A 23 -5.62 -5.13 -16.72
CA HIS A 23 -4.79 -4.22 -15.92
C HIS A 23 -3.29 -4.47 -16.14
N PHE A 24 -2.85 -5.74 -16.09
CA PHE A 24 -1.45 -6.11 -16.29
C PHE A 24 -0.95 -5.76 -17.70
N SER A 25 -1.72 -6.09 -18.74
CA SER A 25 -1.36 -5.82 -20.14
C SER A 25 -1.18 -4.33 -20.43
N ARG A 26 -1.96 -3.46 -19.77
CA ARG A 26 -1.89 -2.00 -19.92
C ARG A 26 -0.86 -1.34 -19.01
N ASN A 27 -0.40 -2.04 -17.99
CA ASN A 27 0.59 -1.52 -17.04
C ASN A 27 2.02 -1.90 -17.46
N TYR A 28 2.52 -1.27 -18.52
CA TYR A 28 3.85 -1.51 -19.05
C TYR A 28 4.97 -1.30 -18.01
N ARG A 29 4.78 -0.40 -17.03
CA ARG A 29 5.76 -0.16 -15.96
C ARG A 29 5.94 -1.37 -15.07
N MET A 30 4.84 -2.04 -14.71
CA MET A 30 4.88 -3.29 -13.95
C MET A 30 5.56 -4.39 -14.76
N LEU A 31 5.23 -4.51 -16.05
CA LEU A 31 5.84 -5.52 -16.93
C LEU A 31 7.35 -5.33 -17.07
N VAL A 32 7.82 -4.10 -17.23
CA VAL A 32 9.25 -3.76 -17.24
C VAL A 32 9.91 -4.13 -15.90
N CYS A 33 9.30 -3.79 -14.77
CA CYS A 33 9.86 -4.12 -13.45
C CYS A 33 9.89 -5.63 -13.17
N VAL A 34 8.90 -6.40 -13.64
CA VAL A 34 8.83 -7.86 -13.42
C VAL A 34 9.81 -8.62 -14.30
N ILE A 35 9.95 -8.23 -15.56
CA ILE A 35 10.70 -9.01 -16.55
C ILE A 35 12.10 -8.44 -16.75
N VAL A 36 12.22 -7.16 -17.06
CA VAL A 36 13.47 -6.56 -17.52
C VAL A 36 14.46 -6.42 -16.37
N LEU A 37 14.00 -5.96 -15.21
CA LEU A 37 14.91 -5.59 -14.12
C LEU A 37 15.60 -6.81 -13.46
N PRO A 38 14.90 -7.91 -13.15
CA PRO A 38 15.53 -9.16 -12.70
C PRO A 38 16.49 -9.73 -13.74
N SER A 39 16.12 -9.70 -15.02
CA SER A 39 16.98 -10.16 -16.13
C SER A 39 18.27 -9.38 -16.21
N ILE A 40 18.22 -8.04 -16.06
CA ILE A 40 19.42 -7.20 -16.08
C ILE A 40 20.36 -7.57 -14.92
N PHE A 41 19.82 -7.73 -13.71
CA PHE A 41 20.64 -8.13 -12.57
C PHE A 41 21.30 -9.49 -12.77
N GLU A 42 20.57 -10.44 -13.32
CA GLU A 42 21.08 -11.78 -13.60
C GLU A 42 22.13 -11.76 -14.72
N ILE A 43 21.90 -11.04 -15.82
CA ILE A 43 22.89 -10.87 -16.89
C ILE A 43 24.18 -10.25 -16.34
N LEU A 44 24.07 -9.23 -15.50
CA LEU A 44 25.23 -8.61 -14.85
C LEU A 44 25.96 -9.61 -13.92
N ALA A 45 25.21 -10.45 -13.21
CA ALA A 45 25.75 -11.49 -12.34
C ALA A 45 26.54 -12.53 -13.15
N MET A 46 25.92 -13.07 -14.19
CA MET A 46 26.52 -14.10 -15.05
C MET A 46 27.71 -13.55 -15.80
N TRP A 47 27.63 -12.30 -16.27
CA TRP A 47 28.76 -11.60 -16.86
C TRP A 47 29.92 -11.45 -15.88
N PHE A 48 29.67 -11.02 -14.64
CA PHE A 48 30.71 -10.91 -13.62
C PHE A 48 31.38 -12.26 -13.33
N VAL A 49 30.59 -13.34 -13.26
CA VAL A 49 31.10 -14.69 -13.01
C VAL A 49 31.91 -15.21 -14.19
N SER A 50 31.54 -14.88 -15.43
CA SER A 50 32.32 -15.24 -16.62
C SER A 50 33.71 -14.59 -16.66
N GLN A 51 33.93 -13.49 -15.94
CA GLN A 51 35.24 -12.82 -15.83
C GLN A 51 36.14 -13.47 -14.76
N ARG A 52 35.63 -14.45 -14.00
CA ARG A 52 36.43 -15.18 -13.02
C ARG A 52 37.51 -15.97 -13.77
N LEU A 53 38.78 -15.73 -13.43
CA LEU A 53 39.91 -16.49 -13.95
C LEU A 53 39.71 -17.98 -13.70
N GLU A 54 39.97 -18.81 -14.71
CA GLU A 54 40.02 -20.26 -14.53
C GLU A 54 41.10 -20.60 -13.49
N ASP A 55 40.72 -21.42 -12.51
CA ASP A 55 41.60 -21.84 -11.42
C ASP A 55 42.68 -22.80 -11.98
N ASP A 56 43.81 -22.24 -12.38
CA ASP A 56 44.94 -22.90 -13.08
C ASP A 56 45.94 -23.61 -12.14
N PHE A 57 45.54 -23.99 -10.93
CA PHE A 57 46.45 -24.47 -9.87
C PHE A 57 47.24 -25.74 -10.22
N ASP A 58 46.83 -26.48 -11.26
CA ASP A 58 47.39 -27.80 -11.60
C ASP A 58 48.21 -27.79 -12.91
N LYS A 59 48.53 -26.62 -13.49
CA LYS A 59 49.35 -26.56 -14.71
C LYS A 59 50.83 -26.76 -14.38
N THR A 60 51.46 -27.75 -15.01
CA THR A 60 52.92 -27.96 -14.94
C THR A 60 53.65 -26.77 -15.56
N ILE A 61 54.50 -26.10 -14.81
CA ILE A 61 55.24 -24.91 -15.27
C ILE A 61 56.69 -25.28 -15.54
N LYS A 62 57.16 -25.07 -16.77
CA LYS A 62 58.57 -25.23 -17.12
C LYS A 62 59.39 -24.04 -16.60
N LEU A 63 60.28 -24.29 -15.63
CA LEU A 63 61.12 -23.28 -14.99
C LEU A 63 62.26 -22.85 -15.92
N SER A 64 62.00 -21.81 -16.71
CA SER A 64 62.94 -21.25 -17.68
C SER A 64 62.80 -19.74 -17.78
N ARG A 65 63.82 -19.05 -18.34
CA ARG A 65 63.78 -17.59 -18.54
C ARG A 65 62.58 -17.13 -19.37
N GLU A 66 62.03 -18.01 -20.21
CA GLU A 66 60.88 -17.72 -21.10
C GLU A 66 59.59 -17.37 -20.34
N LEU A 67 59.49 -17.74 -19.05
CA LEU A 67 58.39 -17.33 -18.17
C LEU A 67 58.30 -15.80 -18.01
N TYR A 68 59.40 -15.09 -18.27
CA TYR A 68 59.49 -13.64 -18.13
C TYR A 68 60.13 -13.03 -19.39
N PRO A 69 59.42 -12.96 -20.52
CA PRO A 69 60.00 -12.69 -21.84
C PRO A 69 60.58 -11.28 -22.03
N ARG A 70 60.22 -10.31 -21.18
CA ARG A 70 60.67 -8.91 -21.26
C ARG A 70 61.60 -8.52 -20.12
N THR A 71 62.41 -9.46 -19.63
CA THR A 71 63.37 -9.17 -18.56
C THR A 71 64.61 -8.44 -19.05
N THR A 72 65.01 -7.43 -18.29
CA THR A 72 66.32 -6.79 -18.35
C THR A 72 67.24 -7.49 -17.34
N GLN A 73 68.36 -8.00 -17.83
CA GLN A 73 69.30 -8.81 -17.06
C GLN A 73 70.59 -8.02 -16.86
N PHE A 74 71.34 -8.36 -15.82
CA PHE A 74 72.69 -7.83 -15.64
C PHE A 74 73.68 -8.95 -15.44
N MET A 75 74.90 -8.71 -15.88
CA MET A 75 76.01 -9.64 -15.72
C MET A 75 77.22 -8.88 -15.19
N SER A 76 77.94 -9.50 -14.27
CA SER A 76 79.16 -8.94 -13.71
C SER A 76 80.24 -10.01 -13.59
N MET A 77 81.49 -9.64 -13.88
CA MET A 77 82.63 -10.52 -13.77
C MET A 77 83.79 -9.76 -13.15
N GLU A 78 84.32 -10.25 -12.03
CA GLU A 78 85.41 -9.60 -11.28
C GLU A 78 86.78 -10.17 -11.66
N ILE A 79 86.95 -11.49 -11.49
CA ILE A 79 88.19 -12.21 -11.77
C ILE A 79 87.84 -13.42 -12.66
N PRO A 80 88.26 -13.43 -13.93
CA PRO A 80 87.91 -14.50 -14.86
C PRO A 80 88.84 -15.71 -14.73
N LEU A 81 88.26 -16.91 -14.66
CA LEU A 81 88.94 -18.17 -15.00
C LEU A 81 88.54 -18.57 -16.43
N ASN A 82 89.31 -19.43 -17.10
CA ASN A 82 88.97 -19.90 -18.45
C ASN A 82 87.53 -20.45 -18.51
N PHE A 83 87.15 -21.27 -17.54
CA PHE A 83 85.81 -21.83 -17.43
C PHE A 83 84.71 -20.76 -17.27
N THR A 84 84.84 -19.86 -16.28
CA THR A 84 83.82 -18.83 -16.02
C THR A 84 83.73 -17.79 -17.13
N ARG A 85 84.85 -17.52 -17.82
CA ARG A 85 84.89 -16.67 -19.02
C ARG A 85 84.09 -17.29 -20.16
N ASP A 86 84.20 -18.60 -20.37
CA ASP A 86 83.49 -19.30 -21.44
C ASP A 86 81.98 -19.40 -21.13
N VAL A 87 81.61 -19.60 -19.86
CA VAL A 87 80.19 -19.54 -19.40
C VAL A 87 79.62 -18.12 -19.59
N TYR A 88 80.36 -17.10 -19.16
CA TYR A 88 79.98 -15.69 -19.36
C TYR A 88 79.81 -15.36 -20.85
N GLY A 89 80.72 -15.85 -21.70
CA GLY A 89 80.67 -15.69 -23.16
C GLY A 89 79.38 -16.26 -23.77
N ARG A 90 79.00 -17.49 -23.40
CA ARG A 90 77.76 -18.12 -23.90
C ARG A 90 76.49 -17.44 -23.40
N LEU A 91 76.49 -16.99 -22.15
CA LEU A 91 75.37 -16.20 -21.60
C LEU A 91 75.19 -14.88 -22.35
N LYS A 92 76.30 -14.26 -22.76
CA LYS A 92 76.33 -13.03 -23.55
C LYS A 92 75.85 -13.24 -24.98
N GLU A 93 76.21 -14.34 -25.63
CA GLU A 93 75.73 -14.69 -26.98
C GLU A 93 74.20 -14.89 -27.03
N ASN A 94 73.61 -15.38 -25.93
CA ASN A 94 72.17 -15.52 -25.78
C ASN A 94 71.42 -14.20 -25.48
N CYS A 95 72.12 -13.07 -25.41
CA CYS A 95 71.51 -11.75 -25.34
C CYS A 95 71.28 -11.21 -26.78
N PRO A 96 70.05 -10.82 -27.16
CA PRO A 96 69.79 -10.31 -28.49
C PRO A 96 70.60 -9.03 -28.76
N ALA A 97 71.44 -9.08 -29.80
CA ALA A 97 72.29 -7.96 -30.20
C ALA A 97 71.41 -6.79 -30.70
N GLY A 98 71.32 -5.71 -29.92
CA GLY A 98 70.64 -4.47 -30.34
C GLY A 98 69.61 -3.90 -29.35
N ALA A 99 69.31 -4.57 -28.23
CA ALA A 99 68.46 -4.01 -27.18
C ALA A 99 69.30 -3.63 -25.95
N GLU A 100 69.74 -2.37 -25.85
CA GLU A 100 70.47 -1.85 -24.68
C GLU A 100 69.72 -2.07 -23.34
N LEU A 101 68.41 -2.29 -23.38
CA LEU A 101 67.63 -2.60 -22.19
C LEU A 101 67.76 -4.06 -21.74
N THR A 102 68.05 -5.06 -22.59
CA THR A 102 67.86 -6.47 -22.20
C THR A 102 69.02 -7.08 -21.43
N CYS A 103 70.27 -6.65 -21.64
CA CYS A 103 71.43 -7.18 -20.92
C CYS A 103 72.44 -6.08 -20.63
N LYS A 104 72.83 -5.90 -19.36
CA LYS A 104 73.81 -4.89 -18.94
C LYS A 104 75.02 -5.50 -18.26
N GLU A 105 76.21 -5.13 -18.75
CA GLU A 105 77.48 -5.65 -18.25
C GLU A 105 78.13 -4.72 -17.22
N PHE A 106 78.76 -5.30 -16.20
CA PHE A 106 79.49 -4.59 -15.15
C PHE A 106 80.85 -5.23 -14.87
N ALA A 107 81.88 -4.42 -14.67
CA ALA A 107 83.23 -4.89 -14.35
C ALA A 107 83.41 -5.39 -12.90
N ASN A 108 82.42 -5.18 -12.02
CA ASN A 108 82.48 -5.58 -10.61
C ASN A 108 81.05 -5.75 -10.04
N SER A 109 80.85 -6.68 -9.11
CA SER A 109 79.57 -6.92 -8.44
C SER A 109 79.06 -5.67 -7.71
N GLN A 110 79.93 -4.86 -7.10
CA GLN A 110 79.55 -3.63 -6.41
C GLN A 110 78.88 -2.62 -7.35
N LYS A 111 79.37 -2.47 -8.58
CA LYS A 111 78.77 -1.58 -9.58
C LYS A 111 77.39 -2.09 -10.02
N SER A 112 77.24 -3.41 -10.15
CA SER A 112 75.95 -4.01 -10.46
C SER A 112 74.93 -3.82 -9.33
N PHE A 113 75.36 -3.97 -8.07
CA PHE A 113 74.54 -3.74 -6.88
C PHE A 113 74.08 -2.28 -6.77
N TYR A 114 74.99 -1.31 -6.88
CA TYR A 114 74.62 0.11 -6.86
C TYR A 114 73.72 0.49 -8.05
N TRP A 115 73.90 -0.13 -9.21
CA TRP A 115 73.01 0.08 -10.34
C TRP A 115 71.60 -0.44 -10.04
N VAL A 116 71.47 -1.65 -9.49
CA VAL A 116 70.18 -2.21 -9.06
C VAL A 116 69.49 -1.28 -8.06
N LEU A 117 70.21 -0.79 -7.05
CA LEU A 117 69.67 0.17 -6.07
C LEU A 117 69.24 1.50 -6.69
N LYS A 118 70.06 2.07 -7.58
CA LYS A 118 69.76 3.35 -8.26
C LYS A 118 68.54 3.27 -9.17
N THR A 119 68.22 2.07 -9.65
CA THR A 119 67.13 1.82 -10.60
C THR A 119 66.09 0.86 -10.02
N LEU A 120 65.79 1.01 -8.74
CA LEU A 120 64.86 0.18 -7.96
C LEU A 120 63.46 0.08 -8.60
N ASN A 121 62.93 1.20 -9.10
CA ASN A 121 61.59 1.22 -9.73
C ASN A 121 61.54 0.33 -10.99
N GLU A 122 62.58 0.37 -11.82
CA GLU A 122 62.70 -0.53 -12.99
C GLU A 122 62.98 -1.97 -12.57
N TYR A 123 63.71 -2.17 -11.46
CA TYR A 123 63.99 -3.49 -10.92
C TYR A 123 62.72 -4.24 -10.55
N GLN A 124 61.70 -3.54 -10.01
CA GLN A 124 60.44 -4.16 -9.60
C GLN A 124 59.56 -4.67 -10.76
N GLU A 125 59.69 -4.15 -11.98
CA GLU A 125 58.78 -4.52 -13.08
C GLU A 125 59.47 -5.26 -14.22
N LYS A 126 60.76 -4.98 -14.43
CA LYS A 126 61.48 -5.44 -15.63
C LYS A 126 62.70 -6.29 -15.30
N ARG A 127 63.08 -6.48 -14.04
CA ARG A 127 64.30 -7.24 -13.67
C ARG A 127 63.94 -8.38 -12.75
N TYR A 128 64.02 -9.59 -13.28
CA TYR A 128 63.72 -10.79 -12.51
C TYR A 128 64.97 -11.62 -12.17
N GLY A 129 66.11 -11.37 -12.83
CA GLY A 129 67.40 -11.93 -12.38
C GLY A 129 68.64 -11.43 -13.13
N GLY A 130 69.81 -11.83 -12.65
CA GLY A 130 71.13 -11.46 -13.14
C GLY A 130 72.24 -12.38 -12.62
N TYR A 131 73.46 -12.20 -13.11
CA TYR A 131 74.59 -13.11 -12.92
C TYR A 131 75.85 -12.39 -12.42
N THR A 132 76.56 -12.98 -11.47
CA THR A 132 77.88 -12.52 -11.03
C THR A 132 78.85 -13.69 -11.00
N PHE A 133 80.03 -13.49 -11.59
CA PHE A 133 81.11 -14.47 -11.60
C PHE A 133 82.36 -13.90 -10.91
N ASN A 134 82.94 -14.67 -10.00
CA ASN A 134 84.19 -14.33 -9.32
C ASN A 134 85.03 -15.60 -9.08
N GLU A 135 86.15 -15.74 -9.79
CA GLU A 135 87.01 -16.92 -9.75
C GLU A 135 86.21 -18.22 -9.91
N SER A 136 86.08 -19.02 -8.83
CA SER A 136 85.33 -20.28 -8.77
C SER A 136 83.87 -20.12 -8.33
N LYS A 137 83.44 -18.91 -7.94
CA LYS A 137 82.09 -18.62 -7.46
C LYS A 137 81.23 -18.05 -8.57
N SER A 138 80.05 -18.63 -8.75
CA SER A 138 78.97 -18.11 -9.57
C SER A 138 77.78 -17.78 -8.68
N MET A 139 77.18 -16.62 -8.88
CA MET A 139 76.04 -16.15 -8.10
C MET A 139 74.92 -15.73 -9.04
N VAL A 140 73.71 -16.17 -8.73
CA VAL A 140 72.48 -15.76 -9.40
C VAL A 140 71.78 -14.76 -8.50
N TRP A 141 71.56 -13.56 -9.02
CA TRP A 141 70.69 -12.57 -8.43
C TRP A 141 69.28 -12.81 -8.96
N TYR A 142 68.29 -12.85 -8.09
CA TYR A 142 66.88 -13.01 -8.49
C TYR A 142 66.01 -11.98 -7.78
N ASN A 143 64.87 -11.66 -8.39
CA ASN A 143 63.89 -10.79 -7.80
C ASN A 143 62.69 -11.59 -7.29
N ASN A 144 62.45 -11.50 -5.98
CA ASN A 144 61.36 -12.23 -5.31
C ASN A 144 59.95 -11.77 -5.73
N LYS A 145 59.83 -10.70 -6.53
CA LYS A 145 58.55 -10.30 -7.14
C LYS A 145 58.09 -11.25 -8.26
N GLY A 146 59.01 -11.98 -8.89
CA GLY A 146 58.64 -13.08 -9.79
C GLY A 146 58.58 -14.38 -9.02
N TYR A 147 57.39 -14.99 -8.89
CA TYR A 147 57.19 -16.23 -8.13
C TYR A 147 58.17 -17.36 -8.49
N HIS A 148 58.54 -17.50 -9.77
CA HIS A 148 59.41 -18.57 -10.28
C HIS A 148 60.82 -18.09 -10.67
N SER A 149 61.17 -16.84 -10.37
CA SER A 149 62.41 -16.21 -10.87
C SER A 149 63.67 -16.88 -10.32
N MET A 150 63.69 -17.25 -9.05
CA MET A 150 64.87 -17.87 -8.43
C MET A 150 65.30 -19.14 -9.16
N LEU A 151 64.37 -20.06 -9.36
CA LEU A 151 64.65 -21.35 -9.97
C LEU A 151 64.85 -21.24 -11.49
N ALA A 152 64.16 -20.33 -12.16
CA ALA A 152 64.30 -20.13 -13.60
C ALA A 152 65.71 -19.65 -13.99
N TRP A 153 66.29 -18.68 -13.25
CA TRP A 153 67.65 -18.20 -13.52
C TRP A 153 68.73 -19.16 -13.02
N LEU A 154 68.44 -19.94 -11.97
CA LEU A 154 69.36 -20.97 -11.49
C LEU A 154 69.46 -22.17 -12.44
N ASN A 155 68.32 -22.69 -12.91
CA ASN A 155 68.28 -23.80 -13.87
C ASN A 155 69.01 -23.43 -15.18
N ASP A 156 68.84 -22.19 -15.59
CA ASP A 156 69.47 -21.67 -16.79
C ASP A 156 70.99 -21.48 -16.63
N MET A 157 71.46 -20.94 -15.50
CA MET A 157 72.89 -20.88 -15.18
C MET A 157 73.54 -22.27 -15.22
N ASN A 158 72.90 -23.25 -14.57
CA ASN A 158 73.40 -24.63 -14.51
C ASN A 158 73.43 -25.29 -15.90
N SER A 159 72.43 -25.00 -16.75
CA SER A 159 72.41 -25.47 -18.14
C SER A 159 73.62 -24.94 -18.93
N HIS A 160 73.98 -23.67 -18.75
CA HIS A 160 75.13 -23.08 -19.43
C HIS A 160 76.47 -23.58 -18.91
N MET A 161 76.59 -23.82 -17.60
CA MET A 161 77.78 -24.49 -17.02
C MET A 161 77.97 -25.89 -17.60
N LEU A 162 76.90 -26.68 -17.67
CA LEU A 162 76.94 -28.03 -18.26
C LEU A 162 77.40 -28.00 -19.72
N GLN A 163 76.90 -27.04 -20.50
CA GLN A 163 77.27 -26.89 -21.91
C GLN A 163 78.75 -26.55 -22.10
N VAL A 164 79.33 -25.77 -21.19
CA VAL A 164 80.77 -25.41 -21.24
C VAL A 164 81.62 -26.61 -20.84
N GLU A 165 81.28 -27.32 -19.76
CA GLU A 165 82.01 -28.52 -19.34
C GLU A 165 81.98 -29.64 -20.39
N THR A 166 80.81 -29.89 -20.99
CA THR A 166 80.63 -30.96 -22.00
C THR A 166 81.06 -30.55 -23.41
N ASN A 167 81.44 -29.27 -23.59
CA ASN A 167 81.73 -28.64 -24.88
C ASN A 167 80.68 -28.92 -25.98
N ASN A 168 79.40 -29.06 -25.60
CA ASN A 168 78.31 -29.38 -26.50
C ASN A 168 77.05 -28.60 -26.13
N THR A 169 76.48 -27.86 -27.09
CA THR A 169 75.31 -26.99 -26.91
C THR A 169 73.99 -27.76 -26.83
N ASN A 170 73.97 -29.04 -27.22
CA ASN A 170 72.77 -29.87 -27.21
C ASN A 170 72.36 -30.34 -25.80
N TYR A 171 73.27 -30.30 -24.83
CA TYR A 171 72.93 -30.62 -23.44
C TYR A 171 72.27 -29.41 -22.78
N LYS A 172 71.08 -29.60 -22.21
CA LYS A 172 70.34 -28.58 -21.46
C LYS A 172 69.61 -29.23 -20.29
N ILE A 173 69.54 -28.54 -19.16
CA ILE A 173 68.78 -29.01 -17.99
C ILE A 173 67.39 -28.34 -18.03
N SER A 174 66.35 -29.15 -17.97
CA SER A 174 64.96 -28.68 -17.87
C SER A 174 64.40 -29.02 -16.51
N ALA A 175 64.08 -28.01 -15.72
CA ALA A 175 63.35 -28.15 -14.47
C ALA A 175 61.86 -27.82 -14.70
N TYR A 176 60.99 -28.65 -14.15
CA TYR A 176 59.54 -28.45 -14.17
C TYR A 176 59.05 -28.33 -12.73
N ASN A 177 58.19 -27.35 -12.46
CA ASN A 177 57.41 -27.29 -11.24
C ASN A 177 56.08 -27.97 -11.54
N GLU A 178 55.92 -29.19 -11.06
CA GLU A 178 54.68 -29.95 -11.10
C GLU A 178 54.14 -29.99 -9.66
N PRO A 179 53.13 -29.16 -9.34
CA PRO A 179 52.48 -29.21 -8.05
C PRO A 179 51.91 -30.59 -7.81
N TRP A 180 52.07 -31.11 -6.60
CA TRP A 180 51.41 -32.36 -6.21
C TRP A 180 49.89 -32.14 -6.21
N GLU A 181 49.12 -33.10 -6.73
CA GLU A 181 47.66 -33.03 -6.67
C GLU A 181 47.20 -32.96 -5.21
N LEU A 182 46.62 -31.83 -4.82
CA LEU A 182 46.29 -31.49 -3.42
C LEU A 182 45.55 -32.65 -2.71
N GLY A 183 45.98 -32.93 -1.48
CA GLY A 183 45.32 -33.90 -0.61
C GLY A 183 44.01 -33.38 -0.02
N PHE A 184 43.17 -34.28 0.53
CA PHE A 184 41.83 -33.96 1.07
C PHE A 184 41.77 -32.77 2.06
N GLN A 185 42.83 -32.55 2.86
CA GLN A 185 42.89 -31.46 3.85
C GLN A 185 43.17 -30.08 3.25
N GLU A 186 43.91 -30.00 2.14
CA GLU A 186 44.31 -28.73 1.52
C GLU A 186 43.19 -28.12 0.65
N PHE A 187 42.15 -28.90 0.36
CA PHE A 187 40.90 -28.40 -0.24
C PHE A 187 40.14 -27.42 0.68
N SER A 188 40.37 -27.45 2.00
CA SER A 188 39.64 -26.60 2.95
C SER A 188 39.87 -25.10 2.71
N THR A 189 41.10 -24.64 2.47
CA THR A 189 41.40 -23.21 2.30
C THR A 189 41.03 -22.68 0.91
N THR A 190 41.26 -23.47 -0.14
CA THR A 190 40.84 -23.16 -1.51
C THR A 190 39.32 -23.23 -1.67
N SER A 191 38.65 -24.08 -0.90
CA SER A 191 37.18 -24.11 -0.83
C SER A 191 36.56 -22.85 -0.25
N ILE A 192 37.25 -22.11 0.64
CA ILE A 192 36.68 -20.90 1.27
C ILE A 192 36.54 -19.76 0.26
N LEU A 193 37.58 -19.51 -0.55
CA LEU A 193 37.55 -18.45 -1.57
C LEU A 193 36.56 -18.80 -2.70
N ARG A 194 36.45 -20.10 -3.01
CA ARG A 194 35.44 -20.65 -3.93
C ARG A 194 34.03 -20.48 -3.38
N GLN A 195 33.82 -20.85 -2.12
CA GLN A 195 32.54 -20.74 -1.42
C GLN A 195 32.09 -19.28 -1.27
N ALA A 196 33.01 -18.33 -1.09
CA ALA A 196 32.69 -16.90 -1.07
C ALA A 196 32.22 -16.41 -2.45
N GLY A 197 32.89 -16.82 -3.54
CA GLY A 197 32.46 -16.52 -4.92
C GLY A 197 31.09 -17.12 -5.25
N ASP A 198 30.86 -18.38 -4.87
CA ASP A 198 29.62 -19.09 -5.13
C ASP A 198 28.45 -18.53 -4.28
N SER A 199 28.75 -18.03 -3.06
CA SER A 199 27.80 -17.31 -2.21
C SER A 199 27.36 -15.98 -2.81
N CYS A 200 28.27 -15.25 -3.45
CA CYS A 200 27.94 -13.99 -4.12
C CYS A 200 26.95 -14.25 -5.27
N LEU A 201 27.16 -15.31 -6.05
CA LEU A 201 26.30 -15.69 -7.16
C LEU A 201 24.90 -16.16 -6.70
N ALA A 202 24.82 -16.96 -5.64
CA ALA A 202 23.54 -17.33 -5.03
C ALA A 202 22.77 -16.08 -4.52
N PHE A 203 23.50 -15.09 -3.97
CA PHE A 203 22.93 -13.84 -3.49
C PHE A 203 22.38 -12.95 -4.61
N ILE A 204 23.02 -12.90 -5.78
CA ILE A 204 22.51 -12.08 -6.90
C ILE A 204 21.25 -12.70 -7.51
N LEU A 205 21.21 -14.02 -7.68
CA LEU A 205 19.98 -14.73 -8.10
C LEU A 205 18.84 -14.52 -7.10
N LEU A 206 19.16 -14.50 -5.81
CA LEU A 206 18.19 -14.19 -4.76
C LEU A 206 17.61 -12.78 -4.89
N ILE A 207 18.42 -11.76 -5.22
CA ILE A 207 17.94 -10.39 -5.45
C ILE A 207 16.93 -10.37 -6.61
N ALA A 208 17.21 -11.08 -7.70
CA ALA A 208 16.33 -11.17 -8.86
C ALA A 208 14.96 -11.77 -8.49
N PHE A 209 14.94 -12.93 -7.83
CA PHE A 209 13.69 -13.57 -7.38
C PHE A 209 12.94 -12.76 -6.30
N SER A 210 13.68 -12.11 -5.39
CA SER A 210 13.10 -11.25 -4.34
C SER A 210 12.38 -10.04 -4.91
N MET A 211 12.87 -9.51 -6.03
CA MET A 211 12.24 -8.39 -6.71
C MET A 211 10.92 -8.79 -7.37
N ILE A 212 10.86 -9.93 -8.06
CA ILE A 212 9.63 -10.43 -8.70
C ILE A 212 8.51 -10.56 -7.67
N VAL A 213 8.83 -11.14 -6.51
CA VAL A 213 7.89 -11.30 -5.38
C VAL A 213 7.41 -9.94 -4.84
N ALA A 214 8.31 -8.97 -4.69
CA ALA A 214 7.95 -7.64 -4.17
C ALA A 214 6.96 -6.89 -5.08
N VAL A 215 7.02 -7.10 -6.40
CA VAL A 215 6.11 -6.44 -7.34
C VAL A 215 4.66 -6.91 -7.18
N ALA A 216 4.42 -8.16 -6.74
CA ALA A 216 3.07 -8.69 -6.51
C ALA A 216 2.26 -7.87 -5.49
N SER A 217 2.93 -7.22 -4.53
CA SER A 217 2.24 -6.42 -3.51
C SER A 217 1.60 -5.14 -4.04
N VAL A 218 2.18 -4.54 -5.09
CA VAL A 218 1.78 -3.22 -5.61
C VAL A 218 0.32 -3.22 -6.05
N TYR A 219 -0.11 -4.27 -6.75
CA TYR A 219 -1.48 -4.39 -7.23
C TYR A 219 -2.47 -4.56 -6.08
N LEU A 220 -2.16 -5.45 -5.14
CA LEU A 220 -3.04 -5.76 -3.99
C LEU A 220 -3.21 -4.54 -3.06
N VAL A 221 -2.11 -3.84 -2.76
CA VAL A 221 -2.16 -2.64 -1.91
C VAL A 221 -2.99 -1.55 -2.59
N ASN A 222 -2.80 -1.31 -3.89
CA ASN A 222 -3.61 -0.32 -4.62
C ASN A 222 -5.10 -0.69 -4.60
N GLU A 223 -5.45 -1.96 -4.82
CA GLU A 223 -6.84 -2.43 -4.82
C GLU A 223 -7.49 -2.31 -3.43
N ARG A 224 -6.72 -2.52 -2.35
CA ARG A 224 -7.16 -2.36 -0.96
C ARG A 224 -7.32 -0.89 -0.57
N VAL A 225 -6.31 -0.06 -0.83
CA VAL A 225 -6.29 1.36 -0.42
C VAL A 225 -7.35 2.16 -1.17
N LYS A 226 -7.55 1.87 -2.46
CA LYS A 226 -8.64 2.46 -3.24
C LYS A 226 -10.01 1.89 -2.90
N GLY A 227 -10.14 0.84 -2.10
CA GLY A 227 -11.44 0.25 -1.76
C GLY A 227 -12.11 -0.56 -2.86
N GLU A 228 -11.40 -0.88 -3.95
CA GLU A 228 -11.90 -1.72 -5.04
C GLU A 228 -12.18 -3.16 -4.57
N LYS A 229 -11.31 -3.71 -3.71
CA LYS A 229 -11.49 -5.05 -3.11
C LYS A 229 -12.80 -5.14 -2.33
N LEU A 230 -13.13 -4.07 -1.59
CA LEU A 230 -14.39 -4.01 -0.86
C LEU A 230 -15.57 -3.99 -1.82
N GLN A 231 -15.53 -3.16 -2.86
CA GLN A 231 -16.62 -3.07 -3.82
C GLN A 231 -16.92 -4.42 -4.49
N GLN A 232 -15.88 -5.21 -4.80
CA GLN A 232 -16.02 -6.57 -5.30
C GLN A 232 -16.68 -7.51 -4.28
N ARG A 233 -16.26 -7.44 -3.00
CA ARG A 233 -16.86 -8.22 -1.92
C ARG A 233 -18.34 -7.90 -1.73
N LEU A 234 -18.72 -6.63 -1.83
CA LEU A 234 -20.11 -6.18 -1.72
C LEU A 234 -20.99 -6.63 -2.90
N CYS A 235 -20.39 -6.90 -4.07
CA CYS A 235 -21.07 -7.52 -5.21
C CYS A 235 -21.22 -9.06 -5.08
N GLY A 236 -20.86 -9.65 -3.93
CA GLY A 236 -21.02 -11.08 -3.67
C GLY A 236 -19.81 -11.94 -4.01
N VAL A 237 -18.61 -11.35 -4.18
CA VAL A 237 -17.37 -12.12 -4.34
C VAL A 237 -16.91 -12.65 -2.98
N ASP A 238 -16.86 -13.97 -2.84
CA ASP A 238 -16.29 -14.64 -1.66
C ASP A 238 -14.80 -14.29 -1.48
N ALA A 239 -14.37 -14.09 -0.22
CA ALA A 239 -12.97 -13.83 0.12
C ALA A 239 -12.02 -14.94 -0.36
N VAL A 240 -12.43 -16.20 -0.24
CA VAL A 240 -11.63 -17.37 -0.68
C VAL A 240 -11.43 -17.33 -2.19
N THR A 241 -12.49 -17.04 -2.95
CA THR A 241 -12.44 -16.94 -4.41
C THR A 241 -11.50 -15.82 -4.86
N TYR A 242 -11.59 -14.65 -4.22
CA TYR A 242 -10.70 -13.52 -4.51
C TYR A 242 -9.23 -13.87 -4.27
N TRP A 243 -8.90 -14.43 -3.10
CA TRP A 243 -7.52 -14.76 -2.76
C TRP A 243 -6.96 -15.93 -3.57
N ALA A 244 -7.78 -16.91 -3.95
CA ALA A 244 -7.38 -17.98 -4.87
C ALA A 244 -7.00 -17.43 -6.25
N VAL A 245 -7.82 -16.52 -6.81
CA VAL A 245 -7.50 -15.84 -8.07
C VAL A 245 -6.22 -15.02 -7.95
N ALA A 246 -6.05 -14.26 -6.87
CA ALA A 246 -4.84 -13.48 -6.62
C ALA A 246 -3.59 -14.38 -6.57
N PHE A 247 -3.66 -15.48 -5.81
CA PHE A 247 -2.55 -16.44 -5.67
C PHE A 247 -2.18 -17.08 -7.01
N ILE A 248 -3.16 -17.59 -7.77
CA ILE A 248 -2.89 -18.22 -9.06
C ILE A 248 -2.29 -17.20 -10.04
N TRP A 249 -2.82 -15.98 -10.06
CA TRP A 249 -2.31 -14.91 -10.92
C TRP A 249 -0.85 -14.57 -10.60
N ASP A 250 -0.55 -14.30 -9.32
CA ASP A 250 0.80 -13.93 -8.89
C ASP A 250 1.78 -15.10 -9.10
N PHE A 251 1.33 -16.35 -8.92
CA PHE A 251 2.12 -17.54 -9.19
C PHE A 251 2.43 -17.73 -10.69
N MET A 252 1.49 -17.41 -11.58
CA MET A 252 1.74 -17.39 -13.03
C MET A 252 2.80 -16.35 -13.42
N ILE A 253 2.76 -15.16 -12.80
CA ILE A 253 3.77 -14.13 -13.03
C ILE A 253 5.15 -14.58 -12.54
N LEU A 254 5.22 -15.30 -11.43
CA LEU A 254 6.47 -15.89 -10.96
C LEU A 254 7.01 -16.95 -11.92
N ILE A 255 6.16 -17.85 -12.43
CA ILE A 255 6.58 -18.85 -13.42
C ILE A 255 7.19 -18.16 -14.64
N LEU A 256 6.58 -17.08 -15.12
CA LEU A 256 7.16 -16.28 -16.20
C LEU A 256 8.54 -15.73 -15.82
N GLY A 257 8.71 -15.21 -14.61
CA GLY A 257 10.00 -14.77 -14.10
C GLY A 257 11.06 -15.88 -14.06
N ILE A 258 10.70 -17.07 -13.56
CA ILE A 258 11.59 -18.25 -13.53
C ILE A 258 12.01 -18.67 -14.94
N LEU A 259 11.07 -18.67 -15.90
CA LEU A 259 11.37 -19.00 -17.31
C LEU A 259 12.36 -18.01 -17.92
N VAL A 260 12.21 -16.72 -17.62
CA VAL A 260 13.13 -15.68 -18.07
C VAL A 260 14.51 -15.90 -17.44
N CYS A 261 14.59 -16.17 -16.13
CA CYS A 261 15.87 -16.49 -15.49
C CYS A 261 16.55 -17.72 -16.11
N CYS A 262 15.79 -18.79 -16.34
CA CYS A 262 16.31 -19.99 -17.00
C CYS A 262 16.84 -19.69 -18.42
N SER A 263 16.18 -18.81 -19.17
CA SER A 263 16.67 -18.40 -20.49
C SER A 263 18.01 -17.67 -20.44
N VAL A 264 18.24 -16.85 -19.39
CA VAL A 264 19.53 -16.19 -19.16
C VAL A 264 20.59 -17.22 -18.77
N ILE A 265 20.31 -18.13 -17.85
CA ILE A 265 21.25 -19.21 -17.45
C ILE A 265 21.68 -20.03 -18.67
N LEU A 266 20.73 -20.43 -19.53
CA LEU A 266 21.01 -21.20 -20.74
C LEU A 266 21.80 -20.39 -21.79
N ALA A 267 21.64 -19.07 -21.84
CA ALA A 267 22.38 -18.23 -22.79
C ALA A 267 23.87 -18.08 -22.44
N PHE A 268 24.22 -18.12 -21.15
CA PHE A 268 25.61 -18.07 -20.68
C PHE A 268 26.30 -19.45 -20.62
N ASP A 269 25.52 -20.54 -20.62
CA ASP A 269 25.97 -21.94 -20.59
C ASP A 269 27.09 -22.24 -19.57
N MET A 270 26.93 -21.74 -18.35
CA MET A 270 27.89 -22.03 -17.28
C MET A 270 27.63 -23.42 -16.70
N PRO A 271 28.63 -24.31 -16.67
CA PRO A 271 28.44 -25.71 -16.29
C PRO A 271 28.06 -25.89 -14.82
N VAL A 272 28.28 -24.87 -13.97
CA VAL A 272 27.81 -24.86 -12.57
C VAL A 272 26.28 -24.91 -12.45
N PHE A 273 25.56 -24.51 -13.50
CA PHE A 273 24.10 -24.46 -13.53
C PHE A 273 23.47 -25.35 -14.59
N THR A 274 24.14 -25.50 -15.74
CA THR A 274 23.61 -26.27 -16.88
C THR A 274 23.99 -27.74 -16.83
N ASP A 275 25.02 -28.12 -16.08
CA ASP A 275 25.48 -29.51 -16.08
C ASP A 275 24.49 -30.45 -15.37
N ARG A 276 24.37 -31.66 -15.93
CA ARG A 276 23.52 -32.76 -15.44
C ARG A 276 22.06 -32.31 -15.19
N GLN A 277 21.63 -32.26 -13.92
CA GLN A 277 20.24 -31.95 -13.52
C GLN A 277 20.14 -30.71 -12.60
N GLN A 278 21.15 -29.85 -12.58
CA GLN A 278 21.17 -28.67 -11.70
C GLN A 278 20.10 -27.64 -12.06
N LEU A 279 19.89 -27.38 -13.35
CA LEU A 279 18.86 -26.47 -13.81
C LEU A 279 17.47 -26.86 -13.29
N TRP A 280 17.16 -28.16 -13.29
CA TRP A 280 15.91 -28.68 -12.71
C TRP A 280 15.82 -28.42 -11.20
N GLY A 281 16.93 -28.58 -10.48
CA GLY A 281 17.01 -28.22 -9.06
C GLY A 281 16.67 -26.74 -8.81
N ILE A 282 17.22 -25.84 -9.62
CA ILE A 282 16.95 -24.39 -9.52
C ILE A 282 15.48 -24.07 -9.83
N ILE A 283 14.90 -24.67 -10.88
CA ILE A 283 13.49 -24.46 -11.25
C ILE A 283 12.57 -24.91 -10.13
N VAL A 284 12.75 -26.13 -9.61
CA VAL A 284 11.90 -26.68 -8.55
C VAL A 284 12.05 -25.86 -7.27
N LEU A 285 13.28 -25.48 -6.90
CA LEU A 285 13.53 -24.61 -5.74
C LEU A 285 12.85 -23.25 -5.89
N GLY A 286 12.92 -22.64 -7.08
CA GLY A 286 12.23 -21.38 -7.39
C GLY A 286 10.70 -21.47 -7.29
N LEU A 287 10.11 -22.59 -7.72
CA LEU A 287 8.66 -22.82 -7.60
C LEU A 287 8.21 -22.94 -6.13
N PHE A 288 8.94 -23.70 -5.31
CA PHE A 288 8.65 -23.81 -3.87
C PHE A 288 8.88 -22.48 -3.14
N PHE A 289 9.93 -21.74 -3.52
CA PHE A 289 10.16 -20.38 -3.01
C PHE A 289 8.96 -19.48 -3.29
N GLY A 290 8.46 -19.51 -4.52
CA GLY A 290 7.23 -18.83 -4.92
C GLY A 290 6.01 -19.16 -4.08
N PHE A 291 5.78 -20.46 -3.91
CA PHE A 291 4.67 -20.98 -3.12
C PHE A 291 4.71 -20.50 -1.66
N ALA A 292 5.91 -20.31 -1.09
CA ALA A 292 6.07 -19.77 0.26
C ALA A 292 5.94 -18.23 0.31
N CYS A 293 6.61 -17.53 -0.61
CA CYS A 293 6.72 -16.07 -0.57
C CYS A 293 5.46 -15.33 -0.99
N ILE A 294 4.73 -15.80 -2.00
CA ILE A 294 3.53 -15.11 -2.50
C ILE A 294 2.44 -15.01 -1.42
N PRO A 295 2.05 -16.11 -0.73
CA PRO A 295 1.13 -16.01 0.40
C PRO A 295 1.68 -15.13 1.53
N GLY A 296 3.00 -15.14 1.76
CA GLY A 296 3.65 -14.22 2.69
C GLY A 296 3.40 -12.76 2.33
N VAL A 297 3.59 -12.38 1.06
CA VAL A 297 3.27 -11.03 0.55
C VAL A 297 1.80 -10.68 0.74
N HIS A 298 0.88 -11.61 0.51
CA HIS A 298 -0.57 -11.39 0.73
C HIS A 298 -0.91 -11.09 2.19
N VAL A 299 -0.12 -11.59 3.14
CA VAL A 299 -0.24 -11.23 4.55
C VAL A 299 0.38 -9.86 4.82
N PHE A 300 1.62 -9.63 4.38
CA PHE A 300 2.36 -8.39 4.66
C PHE A 300 1.81 -7.15 3.95
N GLU A 301 1.09 -7.28 2.83
CA GLU A 301 0.47 -6.16 2.11
C GLU A 301 -0.50 -5.35 2.99
N LYS A 302 -1.10 -5.98 4.00
CA LYS A 302 -2.01 -5.34 4.96
C LYS A 302 -1.32 -4.33 5.88
N CYS A 303 0.00 -4.40 6.02
CA CYS A 303 0.79 -3.47 6.84
C CYS A 303 1.10 -2.14 6.13
N PHE A 304 0.92 -2.07 4.80
CA PHE A 304 1.34 -0.92 3.99
C PHE A 304 0.16 -0.12 3.48
N ASN A 305 0.11 1.17 3.77
CA ASN A 305 -0.95 2.07 3.25
C ASN A 305 -0.66 2.65 1.87
N ASP A 306 0.56 2.52 1.38
CA ASP A 306 0.99 3.02 0.07
C ASP A 306 1.71 1.93 -0.72
N ALA A 307 1.40 1.80 -2.02
CA ALA A 307 1.96 0.75 -2.86
C ALA A 307 3.48 0.92 -3.12
N SER A 308 3.95 2.17 -3.27
CA SER A 308 5.39 2.46 -3.44
C SER A 308 6.22 2.10 -2.21
N VAL A 309 5.65 2.27 -1.01
CA VAL A 309 6.32 1.87 0.24
C VAL A 309 6.31 0.36 0.39
N SER A 310 5.25 -0.31 -0.06
CA SER A 310 5.16 -1.78 -0.01
C SER A 310 6.23 -2.46 -0.86
N ILE A 311 6.43 -2.04 -2.12
CA ILE A 311 7.45 -2.65 -3.00
C ILE A 311 8.85 -2.49 -2.41
N VAL A 312 9.22 -1.28 -1.97
CA VAL A 312 10.55 -1.02 -1.40
C VAL A 312 10.72 -1.75 -0.07
N GLY A 313 9.72 -1.72 0.81
CA GLY A 313 9.77 -2.37 2.11
C GLY A 313 9.91 -3.89 2.02
N ILE A 314 9.10 -4.54 1.18
CA ILE A 314 9.17 -5.99 0.97
C ILE A 314 10.50 -6.37 0.30
N PHE A 315 10.95 -5.61 -0.69
CA PHE A 315 12.26 -5.87 -1.32
C PHE A 315 13.41 -5.77 -0.32
N ILE A 316 13.46 -4.72 0.50
CA ILE A 316 14.49 -4.54 1.52
C ILE A 316 14.48 -5.68 2.54
N ILE A 317 13.29 -6.04 3.06
CA ILE A 317 13.16 -7.17 3.99
C ILE A 317 13.65 -8.47 3.33
N ASN A 318 13.28 -8.70 2.07
CA ASN A 318 13.68 -9.89 1.32
C ASN A 318 15.19 -9.99 1.08
N VAL A 319 15.91 -8.86 1.04
CA VAL A 319 17.37 -8.83 0.82
C VAL A 319 18.15 -8.83 2.13
N ILE A 320 17.68 -8.11 3.16
CA ILE A 320 18.39 -8.00 4.44
C ILE A 320 18.37 -9.31 5.22
N ILE A 321 17.23 -10.01 5.26
CA ILE A 321 17.12 -11.28 5.98
C ILE A 321 18.18 -12.28 5.51
N PRO A 322 18.26 -12.65 4.22
CA PRO A 322 19.26 -13.60 3.76
C PRO A 322 20.69 -13.05 3.84
N LEU A 323 20.91 -11.75 3.66
CA LEU A 323 22.24 -11.16 3.84
C LEU A 323 22.72 -11.38 5.29
N PHE A 324 21.85 -11.18 6.28
CA PHE A 324 22.18 -11.40 7.68
C PHE A 324 22.36 -12.88 8.01
N THR A 325 21.41 -13.74 7.61
CA THR A 325 21.44 -15.17 7.96
C THR A 325 22.58 -15.89 7.25
N LEU A 326 22.80 -15.64 5.96
CA LEU A 326 23.86 -16.26 5.18
C LEU A 326 25.24 -15.79 5.65
N SER A 327 25.41 -14.48 5.93
CA SER A 327 26.66 -13.97 6.50
C SER A 327 26.97 -14.62 7.84
N THR A 328 25.95 -14.86 8.67
CA THR A 328 26.11 -15.54 9.97
C THR A 328 26.55 -17.00 9.77
N VAL A 329 25.93 -17.73 8.84
CA VAL A 329 26.28 -19.12 8.52
C VAL A 329 27.69 -19.23 7.93
N VAL A 330 28.06 -18.33 7.02
CA VAL A 330 29.40 -18.28 6.43
C VAL A 330 30.45 -17.91 7.48
N LEU A 331 30.18 -16.91 8.33
CA LEU A 331 31.10 -16.50 9.40
C LEU A 331 31.36 -17.66 10.38
N LEU A 332 30.31 -18.36 10.82
CA LEU A 332 30.44 -19.54 11.68
C LEU A 332 31.26 -20.64 11.00
N GLY A 333 31.08 -20.84 9.69
CA GLY A 333 31.85 -21.81 8.92
C GLY A 333 33.32 -21.44 8.69
N VAL A 334 33.70 -20.16 8.79
CA VAL A 334 35.09 -19.70 8.64
C VAL A 334 35.81 -19.61 9.99
N VAL A 335 35.11 -19.20 11.06
CA VAL A 335 35.69 -18.98 12.38
C VAL A 335 35.71 -20.26 13.23
N GLY A 336 34.80 -21.20 12.96
CA GLY A 336 34.57 -22.38 13.79
C GLY A 336 35.33 -23.61 13.34
N ASP A 337 36.57 -23.79 13.79
CA ASP A 337 37.29 -25.08 13.67
C ASP A 337 36.89 -26.10 14.77
N SER A 338 35.94 -25.74 15.66
CA SER A 338 35.53 -26.57 16.80
C SER A 338 34.19 -27.27 16.56
N PRO A 339 33.99 -28.50 17.06
CA PRO A 339 32.76 -29.28 16.84
C PRO A 339 31.51 -28.60 17.41
N ILE A 340 31.67 -27.69 18.39
CA ILE A 340 30.58 -26.90 18.98
C ILE A 340 30.05 -25.90 17.96
N TRP A 341 30.94 -25.22 17.23
CA TRP A 341 30.53 -24.23 16.23
C TRP A 341 29.83 -24.88 15.04
N ASP A 342 30.23 -26.10 14.66
CA ASP A 342 29.52 -26.88 13.64
C ASP A 342 28.12 -27.31 14.08
N GLU A 343 27.93 -27.70 15.35
CA GLU A 343 26.60 -28.02 15.89
C GLU A 343 25.68 -26.79 15.86
N TRP A 344 26.18 -25.63 16.29
CA TRP A 344 25.44 -24.36 16.22
C TRP A 344 25.14 -23.95 14.78
N ARG A 345 26.08 -24.14 13.85
CA ARG A 345 25.87 -23.88 12.42
C ARG A 345 24.75 -24.74 11.86
N HIS A 346 24.75 -26.04 12.12
CA HIS A 346 23.68 -26.94 11.69
C HIS A 346 22.33 -26.60 12.33
N PHE A 347 22.32 -26.27 13.62
CA PHE A 347 21.10 -25.85 14.32
C PHE A 347 20.51 -24.56 13.73
N LEU A 348 21.33 -23.53 13.56
CA LEU A 348 20.90 -22.25 13.00
C LEU A 348 20.43 -22.40 11.55
N ASN A 349 21.17 -23.14 10.72
CA ASN A 349 20.83 -23.31 9.31
C ASN A 349 19.55 -24.14 9.12
N HIS A 350 19.49 -25.35 9.70
CA HIS A 350 18.42 -26.32 9.41
C HIS A 350 17.17 -26.17 10.29
N ARG A 351 17.21 -25.44 11.41
CA ARG A 351 16.03 -25.28 12.28
C ARG A 351 15.52 -23.86 12.40
N LEU A 352 16.41 -22.87 12.52
CA LEU A 352 15.99 -21.49 12.78
C LEU A 352 15.81 -20.69 11.47
N PHE A 353 16.83 -20.65 10.61
CA PHE A 353 16.84 -19.75 9.46
C PHE A 353 16.09 -20.29 8.24
N ILE A 354 15.95 -21.61 8.10
CA ILE A 354 15.18 -22.23 6.99
C ILE A 354 13.69 -21.87 6.97
N ILE A 355 13.17 -21.33 8.08
CA ILE A 355 11.79 -20.79 8.18
C ILE A 355 11.64 -19.57 7.27
N PHE A 356 12.71 -18.79 7.05
CA PHE A 356 12.69 -17.65 6.15
C PHE A 356 12.85 -18.15 4.71
N PRO A 357 11.85 -17.97 3.82
CA PRO A 357 11.90 -18.51 2.47
C PRO A 357 13.10 -17.99 1.66
N GLN A 358 13.52 -16.74 1.90
CA GLN A 358 14.67 -16.14 1.20
C GLN A 358 15.98 -16.82 1.61
N HIS A 359 16.13 -17.16 2.90
CA HIS A 359 17.30 -17.91 3.37
C HIS A 359 17.30 -19.32 2.78
N ALA A 360 16.15 -20.00 2.79
CA ALA A 360 16.03 -21.34 2.21
C ALA A 360 16.38 -21.37 0.70
N LEU A 361 15.98 -20.35 -0.06
CA LEU A 361 16.38 -20.23 -1.47
C LEU A 361 17.90 -20.02 -1.61
N ALA A 362 18.47 -19.08 -0.85
CA ALA A 362 19.89 -18.76 -0.95
C ALA A 362 20.80 -19.92 -0.53
N ASP A 363 20.46 -20.58 0.58
CA ASP A 363 21.17 -21.76 1.07
C ASP A 363 20.99 -22.96 0.13
N GLY A 364 19.79 -23.18 -0.43
CA GLY A 364 19.56 -24.23 -1.42
C GLY A 364 20.35 -24.02 -2.72
N LEU A 365 20.44 -22.78 -3.23
CA LEU A 365 21.31 -22.45 -4.36
C LEU A 365 22.79 -22.69 -4.02
N LEU A 366 23.22 -22.35 -2.81
CA LEU A 366 24.57 -22.63 -2.34
C LEU A 366 24.88 -24.12 -2.24
N GLU A 367 23.96 -24.92 -1.75
CA GLU A 367 24.12 -26.38 -1.66
C GLU A 367 24.19 -27.03 -3.05
N LEU A 368 23.46 -26.52 -4.04
CA LEU A 368 23.59 -26.95 -5.44
C LEU A 368 24.98 -26.67 -5.99
N CYS A 369 25.50 -25.45 -5.79
CA CYS A 369 26.86 -25.09 -6.21
C CYS A 369 27.90 -25.98 -5.50
N LYS A 370 27.77 -26.18 -4.18
CA LYS A 370 28.67 -27.05 -3.42
C LYS A 370 28.66 -28.49 -3.93
N ASN A 371 27.48 -29.06 -4.16
CA ASN A 371 27.33 -30.42 -4.69
C ASN A 371 28.01 -30.57 -6.05
N TYR A 372 27.91 -29.57 -6.93
CA TYR A 372 28.65 -29.54 -8.19
C TYR A 372 30.16 -29.51 -7.98
N MET A 373 30.65 -28.58 -7.15
CA MET A 373 32.09 -28.41 -6.95
C MET A 373 32.72 -29.65 -6.33
N VAL A 374 32.03 -30.25 -5.37
CA VAL A 374 32.43 -31.51 -4.74
C VAL A 374 32.49 -32.64 -5.78
N ALA A 375 31.45 -32.81 -6.59
CA ALA A 375 31.45 -33.82 -7.66
C ALA A 375 32.58 -33.60 -8.68
N LEU A 376 32.80 -32.35 -9.11
CA LEU A 376 33.89 -32.00 -10.04
C LEU A 376 35.27 -32.33 -9.44
N THR A 377 35.42 -32.14 -8.13
CA THR A 377 36.67 -32.40 -7.42
C THR A 377 36.92 -33.90 -7.29
N PHE A 378 35.92 -34.66 -6.84
CA PHE A 378 36.03 -36.12 -6.69
C PHE A 378 36.16 -36.85 -8.03
N ARG A 379 35.62 -36.28 -9.12
CA ARG A 379 35.82 -36.80 -10.46
C ARG A 379 37.30 -36.83 -10.88
N ARG A 380 38.15 -35.97 -10.32
CA ARG A 380 39.62 -36.03 -10.53
C ARG A 380 40.23 -37.34 -10.01
N PHE A 381 39.64 -37.90 -8.97
CA PHE A 381 40.02 -39.18 -8.38
C PHE A 381 39.19 -40.36 -8.90
N ASP A 382 38.47 -40.18 -10.03
CA ASP A 382 37.58 -41.19 -10.64
C ASP A 382 36.42 -41.65 -9.73
N ILE A 383 35.98 -40.77 -8.81
CA ILE A 383 34.86 -41.00 -7.89
C ILE A 383 33.70 -40.06 -8.25
N ASP A 384 32.53 -40.60 -8.62
CA ASP A 384 31.32 -39.79 -8.84
C ASP A 384 30.50 -39.66 -7.56
N SER A 385 30.66 -38.54 -6.86
CA SER A 385 29.94 -38.21 -5.61
C SER A 385 28.74 -37.29 -5.81
N TYR A 386 28.32 -37.06 -7.07
CA TYR A 386 27.19 -36.20 -7.40
C TYR A 386 25.86 -36.73 -6.85
N LYS A 387 25.16 -35.88 -6.09
CA LYS A 387 23.80 -36.16 -5.65
C LYS A 387 22.78 -35.48 -6.55
N ASN A 388 21.69 -36.18 -6.87
CA ASN A 388 20.59 -35.62 -7.65
C ASN A 388 19.86 -34.52 -6.84
N PRO A 389 19.75 -33.27 -7.34
CA PRO A 389 19.08 -32.17 -6.63
C PRO A 389 17.68 -32.45 -6.08
N VAL A 390 16.85 -33.17 -6.84
CA VAL A 390 15.41 -33.32 -6.53
C VAL A 390 15.12 -34.64 -5.82
N ASN A 391 15.78 -35.71 -6.25
CA ASN A 391 15.50 -37.07 -5.77
C ASN A 391 16.34 -37.47 -4.55
N SER A 392 17.34 -36.68 -4.17
CA SER A 392 18.19 -36.97 -3.01
C SER A 392 17.84 -36.11 -1.81
N ASP A 393 18.39 -36.48 -0.67
CA ASP A 393 18.24 -35.75 0.60
C ASP A 393 18.87 -34.35 0.58
N LEU A 394 19.52 -33.93 -0.52
CA LEU A 394 20.21 -32.64 -0.64
C LEU A 394 19.26 -31.47 -0.36
N LEU A 395 18.20 -31.29 -1.16
CA LEU A 395 17.27 -30.15 -1.04
C LEU A 395 15.94 -30.49 -0.34
N GLN A 396 15.79 -31.71 0.17
CA GLN A 396 14.52 -32.18 0.73
C GLN A 396 14.07 -31.34 1.94
N ALA A 397 15.02 -30.90 2.78
CA ALA A 397 14.75 -30.02 3.91
C ALA A 397 14.21 -28.64 3.46
N HIS A 398 14.78 -28.07 2.39
CA HIS A 398 14.35 -26.79 1.84
C HIS A 398 12.95 -26.88 1.23
N PHE A 399 12.66 -27.93 0.45
CA PHE A 399 11.33 -28.14 -0.14
C PHE A 399 10.24 -28.33 0.92
N THR A 400 10.51 -29.15 1.94
CA THR A 400 9.55 -29.39 3.03
C THR A 400 9.30 -28.14 3.87
N SER A 401 10.35 -27.38 4.22
CA SER A 401 10.20 -26.11 4.93
C SER A 401 9.38 -25.10 4.13
N LEU A 402 9.72 -24.87 2.86
CA LEU A 402 9.03 -23.92 1.99
C LEU A 402 7.56 -24.28 1.79
N PHE A 403 7.25 -25.57 1.65
CA PHE A 403 5.86 -26.02 1.56
C PHE A 403 5.07 -25.74 2.84
N ILE A 404 5.63 -26.08 4.01
CA ILE A 404 4.97 -25.85 5.31
C ILE A 404 4.74 -24.35 5.53
N VAL A 405 5.74 -23.51 5.26
CA VAL A 405 5.65 -22.06 5.40
C VAL A 405 4.62 -21.47 4.43
N GLY A 406 4.57 -21.95 3.19
CA GLY A 406 3.56 -21.53 2.22
C GLY A 406 2.14 -21.86 2.64
N VAL A 407 1.89 -23.10 3.10
CA VAL A 407 0.58 -23.50 3.65
C VAL A 407 0.22 -22.66 4.86
N PHE A 408 1.17 -22.43 5.77
CA PHE A 408 0.97 -21.60 6.96
C PHE A 408 0.51 -20.17 6.58
N PHE A 409 1.19 -19.50 5.65
CA PHE A 409 0.80 -18.16 5.23
C PHE A 409 -0.53 -18.12 4.48
N LEU A 410 -0.85 -19.15 3.69
CA LEU A 410 -2.16 -19.27 3.02
C LEU A 410 -3.30 -19.34 4.05
N VAL A 411 -3.15 -20.20 5.06
CA VAL A 411 -4.11 -20.35 6.14
C VAL A 411 -4.20 -19.06 6.96
N LEU A 412 -3.06 -18.46 7.31
CA LEU A 412 -3.00 -17.19 8.03
C LEU A 412 -3.73 -16.07 7.28
N ASN A 413 -3.56 -15.99 5.96
CA ASN A 413 -4.24 -14.99 5.13
C ASN A 413 -5.78 -15.15 5.19
N VAL A 414 -6.28 -16.38 5.08
CA VAL A 414 -7.72 -16.68 5.20
C VAL A 414 -8.24 -16.39 6.61
N LEU A 415 -7.48 -16.70 7.65
CA LEU A 415 -7.84 -16.41 9.05
C LEU A 415 -7.88 -14.90 9.34
N LEU A 416 -6.99 -14.11 8.75
CA LEU A 416 -7.00 -12.66 8.86
C LEU A 416 -8.22 -12.05 8.14
N GLU A 417 -8.61 -12.58 6.97
CA GLU A 417 -9.73 -12.04 6.18
C GLU A 417 -11.11 -12.47 6.73
N SER A 418 -11.21 -13.67 7.28
CA SER A 418 -12.39 -14.11 8.05
C SER A 418 -12.51 -13.38 9.39
N GLY A 419 -11.44 -12.66 9.79
CA GLY A 419 -11.30 -11.89 11.02
C GLY A 419 -11.47 -12.69 12.31
N LEU A 420 -11.41 -14.03 12.24
CA LEU A 420 -11.33 -14.89 13.41
C LEU A 420 -10.19 -14.47 14.35
N LEU A 421 -9.05 -14.02 13.82
CA LEU A 421 -7.95 -13.50 14.63
C LEU A 421 -8.32 -12.24 15.43
N GLY A 422 -9.20 -11.40 14.89
CA GLY A 422 -9.75 -10.25 15.61
C GLY A 422 -10.62 -10.70 16.77
N ASP A 423 -11.48 -11.71 16.53
CA ASP A 423 -12.36 -12.28 17.56
C ASP A 423 -11.55 -13.01 18.65
N TRP A 424 -10.47 -13.71 18.29
CA TRP A 424 -9.56 -14.32 19.25
C TRP A 424 -8.77 -13.28 20.04
N LYS A 425 -8.35 -12.18 19.42
CA LYS A 425 -7.65 -11.09 20.10
C LYS A 425 -8.59 -10.33 21.02
N GLU A 426 -9.82 -10.05 20.61
CA GLU A 426 -10.85 -9.45 21.47
C GLU A 426 -11.24 -10.42 22.59
N MET A 427 -11.40 -11.72 22.33
CA MET A 427 -11.66 -12.73 23.36
C MET A 427 -10.50 -12.87 24.36
N LEU A 428 -9.24 -12.80 23.90
CA LEU A 428 -8.05 -12.85 24.75
C LEU A 428 -7.87 -11.55 25.55
N MET A 429 -8.15 -10.40 24.93
CA MET A 429 -8.14 -9.11 25.62
C MET A 429 -9.29 -9.02 26.63
N ASP A 430 -10.49 -9.51 26.33
CA ASP A 430 -11.60 -9.62 27.29
C ASP A 430 -11.24 -10.56 28.46
N HIS A 431 -10.47 -11.63 28.20
CA HIS A 431 -9.96 -12.52 29.24
C HIS A 431 -8.86 -11.88 30.11
N LEU A 432 -8.02 -11.02 29.52
CA LEU A 432 -6.98 -10.25 30.22
C LEU A 432 -7.55 -9.02 30.95
N GLU A 433 -8.62 -8.41 30.42
CA GLU A 433 -9.32 -7.24 30.96
C GLU A 433 -10.35 -7.63 32.05
N PHE A 434 -10.66 -8.94 32.20
CA PHE A 434 -11.39 -9.47 33.37
C PHE A 434 -10.68 -9.18 34.71
N LEU A 435 -9.37 -8.92 34.70
CA LEU A 435 -8.60 -8.48 35.87
C LEU A 435 -8.66 -6.96 36.14
N GLY A 436 -9.31 -6.17 35.27
CA GLY A 436 -9.32 -4.72 35.36
C GLY A 436 -10.65 -4.09 34.93
N ILE A 437 -11.41 -3.60 35.92
CA ILE A 437 -12.54 -2.65 35.85
C ILE A 437 -13.93 -3.30 35.95
N GLN A 438 -14.29 -3.55 37.21
CA GLN A 438 -15.67 -3.71 37.69
C GLN A 438 -16.38 -2.36 37.95
N LYS A 439 -15.92 -1.22 37.42
CA LYS A 439 -16.35 0.13 37.88
C LYS A 439 -16.94 1.11 36.85
N ALA A 440 -17.14 0.73 35.58
CA ALA A 440 -17.65 1.68 34.56
C ALA A 440 -19.11 1.47 34.13
N LYS A 441 -19.82 0.43 34.63
CA LYS A 441 -21.16 0.07 34.15
C LYS A 441 -22.33 0.76 34.84
N GLN A 442 -22.13 1.58 35.88
CA GLN A 442 -23.23 2.00 36.76
C GLN A 442 -23.68 3.48 36.64
N PHE A 443 -23.07 4.30 35.78
CA PHE A 443 -23.39 5.75 35.75
C PHE A 443 -24.01 6.31 34.45
N ASP A 444 -24.08 5.54 33.35
CA ASP A 444 -24.66 6.02 32.08
C ASP A 444 -26.07 5.46 31.76
N GLU A 445 -26.59 4.52 32.55
CA GLU A 445 -27.90 3.88 32.29
C GLU A 445 -29.12 4.79 32.54
N LEU A 446 -28.97 5.94 33.21
CA LEU A 446 -30.13 6.72 33.69
C LEU A 446 -30.58 7.90 32.82
N LYS A 447 -29.93 8.21 31.69
CA LYS A 447 -30.40 9.27 30.76
C LYS A 447 -30.89 8.78 29.39
N VAL A 448 -30.71 7.50 29.06
CA VAL A 448 -30.92 6.97 27.69
C VAL A 448 -32.31 6.35 27.47
N ILE A 449 -33.05 6.10 28.55
CA ILE A 449 -34.32 5.33 28.53
C ILE A 449 -35.51 6.12 27.91
N SER A 450 -35.44 7.46 27.82
CA SER A 450 -36.58 8.27 27.36
C SER A 450 -36.70 8.41 25.83
N ILE A 451 -35.61 8.26 25.07
CA ILE A 451 -35.63 8.33 23.59
C ILE A 451 -35.80 6.93 22.97
N GLN A 452 -35.37 5.87 23.66
CA GLN A 452 -35.46 4.49 23.17
C GLN A 452 -36.90 3.94 23.10
N ASN A 453 -37.83 4.46 23.91
CA ASN A 453 -39.21 3.96 23.97
C ASN A 453 -40.14 4.55 22.89
N SER A 454 -39.79 5.69 22.27
CA SER A 454 -40.54 6.24 21.14
C SER A 454 -40.20 5.56 19.81
N LEU A 455 -38.95 5.13 19.62
CA LEU A 455 -38.52 4.37 18.43
C LEU A 455 -39.01 2.90 18.46
N LYS A 456 -39.01 2.26 19.64
CA LYS A 456 -39.50 0.87 19.81
C LYS A 456 -41.01 0.69 19.63
N ARG A 457 -41.81 1.76 19.61
CA ARG A 457 -43.28 1.68 19.55
C ARG A 457 -43.84 1.78 18.12
N ASN A 458 -43.14 2.43 17.19
CA ASN A 458 -43.61 2.60 15.80
C ASN A 458 -43.11 1.51 14.83
N ASP A 459 -41.99 0.83 15.12
CA ASP A 459 -41.31 -0.08 14.16
C ASP A 459 -41.51 -1.58 14.42
N LYS A 460 -42.42 -2.01 15.31
CA LYS A 460 -42.59 -3.45 15.62
C LYS A 460 -43.23 -4.29 14.50
N ASN A 461 -43.87 -3.66 13.51
CA ASN A 461 -44.64 -4.35 12.47
C ASN A 461 -44.18 -4.03 11.02
N ALA A 462 -43.13 -3.24 10.81
CA ALA A 462 -42.63 -2.89 9.47
C ALA A 462 -41.45 -3.79 9.06
N VAL A 463 -41.51 -4.38 7.87
CA VAL A 463 -40.37 -5.13 7.28
C VAL A 463 -39.31 -4.12 6.86
N SER A 464 -38.22 -4.00 7.64
CA SER A 464 -37.11 -3.09 7.36
C SER A 464 -36.00 -3.80 6.56
N ALA A 465 -35.48 -3.13 5.53
CA ALA A 465 -34.38 -3.63 4.71
C ALA A 465 -33.02 -3.61 5.45
N LEU A 466 -32.86 -2.64 6.35
CA LEU A 466 -31.68 -2.47 7.21
C LEU A 466 -32.14 -2.18 8.65
N LYS A 467 -31.59 -2.92 9.60
CA LYS A 467 -31.78 -2.68 11.03
C LYS A 467 -30.44 -2.59 11.76
N VAL A 468 -30.27 -1.53 12.54
CA VAL A 468 -29.07 -1.23 13.32
C VAL A 468 -29.48 -1.09 14.79
N ASP A 469 -28.97 -1.98 15.65
CA ASP A 469 -29.29 -2.03 17.07
C ASP A 469 -28.05 -1.76 17.94
N ASN A 470 -28.10 -0.73 18.79
CA ASN A 470 -27.08 -0.36 19.78
C ASN A 470 -25.63 -0.27 19.23
N LEU A 471 -25.47 0.22 18.00
CA LEU A 471 -24.19 0.24 17.31
C LEU A 471 -23.19 1.16 18.02
N SER A 472 -22.04 0.60 18.41
CA SER A 472 -21.00 1.32 19.15
C SER A 472 -19.60 0.96 18.64
N LYS A 473 -18.70 1.95 18.58
CA LYS A 473 -17.31 1.76 18.18
C LYS A 473 -16.33 2.58 19.01
N LYS A 474 -15.32 1.89 19.54
CA LYS A 474 -14.14 2.47 20.18
C LYS A 474 -12.89 2.13 19.35
N TYR A 475 -12.01 3.12 19.12
CA TYR A 475 -10.71 2.89 18.50
C TYR A 475 -9.66 2.75 19.61
N GLY A 476 -8.75 1.77 19.48
CA GLY A 476 -7.70 1.51 20.48
C GLY A 476 -6.86 2.76 20.78
N GLY A 477 -6.56 2.99 22.06
CA GLY A 477 -5.80 4.16 22.53
C GLY A 477 -6.61 5.45 22.72
N ARG A 478 -7.89 5.49 22.36
CA ARG A 478 -8.78 6.63 22.66
C ARG A 478 -9.73 6.28 23.81
N SER A 479 -9.86 7.21 24.76
CA SER A 479 -10.80 7.07 25.89
C SER A 479 -12.27 7.19 25.43
N HIS A 480 -12.53 8.03 24.43
CA HIS A 480 -13.88 8.33 23.95
C HIS A 480 -14.37 7.39 22.84
N TYR A 481 -15.66 7.06 22.85
CA TYR A 481 -16.33 6.31 21.79
C TYR A 481 -16.48 7.18 20.55
N ALA A 482 -16.12 6.65 19.37
CA ALA A 482 -16.34 7.36 18.11
C ALA A 482 -17.81 7.30 17.67
N VAL A 483 -18.51 6.22 18.06
CA VAL A 483 -19.95 6.03 17.90
C VAL A 483 -20.43 5.33 19.17
N SER A 484 -21.50 5.82 19.79
CA SER A 484 -22.07 5.21 21.00
C SER A 484 -23.58 5.06 20.88
N ASN A 485 -24.05 3.82 21.03
CA ASN A 485 -25.44 3.44 21.16
C ASN A 485 -26.39 3.99 20.06
N VAL A 486 -25.96 3.90 18.80
CA VAL A 486 -26.76 4.36 17.65
C VAL A 486 -27.73 3.24 17.22
N THR A 487 -29.03 3.55 17.17
CA THR A 487 -30.09 2.60 16.78
C THR A 487 -31.02 3.24 15.76
N PHE A 488 -31.23 2.58 14.62
CA PHE A 488 -32.20 3.00 13.60
C PHE A 488 -32.57 1.83 12.67
N ALA A 489 -33.70 1.97 11.98
CA ALA A 489 -34.15 1.06 10.94
C ALA A 489 -34.58 1.84 9.70
N VAL A 490 -34.34 1.25 8.53
CA VAL A 490 -34.66 1.83 7.21
C VAL A 490 -35.58 0.88 6.46
N SER A 491 -36.72 1.41 6.03
CA SER A 491 -37.76 0.67 5.32
C SER A 491 -37.49 0.61 3.81
N HIS A 492 -38.16 -0.30 3.11
CA HIS A 492 -38.12 -0.35 1.65
C HIS A 492 -38.69 0.93 1.02
N GLY A 493 -38.01 1.47 0.01
CA GLY A 493 -38.41 2.72 -0.65
C GLY A 493 -38.21 3.96 0.22
N GLU A 494 -37.46 3.87 1.31
CA GLU A 494 -37.12 5.01 2.18
C GLU A 494 -35.70 5.50 1.91
N CYS A 495 -35.54 6.82 1.78
CA CYS A 495 -34.23 7.47 1.82
C CYS A 495 -33.95 8.05 3.22
N PHE A 496 -32.96 7.50 3.90
CA PHE A 496 -32.55 7.84 5.25
C PHE A 496 -31.23 8.64 5.25
N GLY A 497 -31.28 9.88 5.72
CA GLY A 497 -30.14 10.79 5.77
C GLY A 497 -29.40 10.77 7.11
N LEU A 498 -28.08 10.64 7.10
CA LEU A 498 -27.22 10.88 8.27
C LEU A 498 -26.60 12.28 8.20
N LEU A 499 -27.04 13.16 9.10
CA LEU A 499 -26.61 14.55 9.18
C LEU A 499 -25.79 14.80 10.45
N GLY A 500 -24.68 15.53 10.36
CA GLY A 500 -23.83 15.83 11.51
C GLY A 500 -22.61 16.65 11.12
N LYS A 501 -21.96 17.32 12.08
CA LYS A 501 -20.69 18.04 11.84
C LYS A 501 -19.55 17.05 11.52
N ASN A 502 -18.42 17.56 11.02
CA ASN A 502 -17.22 16.73 10.83
C ASN A 502 -16.75 16.20 12.18
N GLY A 503 -16.40 14.92 12.24
CA GLY A 503 -16.07 14.24 13.50
C GLY A 503 -17.26 13.64 14.26
N ALA A 504 -18.51 13.86 13.84
CA ALA A 504 -19.70 13.30 14.51
C ALA A 504 -19.86 11.76 14.42
N GLY A 505 -18.99 11.07 13.67
CA GLY A 505 -19.02 9.60 13.54
C GLY A 505 -19.70 9.06 12.27
N LYS A 506 -20.17 9.90 11.34
CA LYS A 506 -20.85 9.51 10.08
C LYS A 506 -20.08 8.45 9.28
N SER A 507 -18.84 8.76 8.89
CA SER A 507 -17.99 7.84 8.12
C SER A 507 -17.68 6.57 8.92
N THR A 508 -17.57 6.64 10.25
CA THR A 508 -17.38 5.45 11.10
C THR A 508 -18.60 4.52 11.03
N ILE A 509 -19.82 5.08 11.04
CA ILE A 509 -21.05 4.31 10.84
C ILE A 509 -21.05 3.67 9.45
N PHE A 510 -20.74 4.42 8.40
CA PHE A 510 -20.67 3.88 7.04
C PHE A 510 -19.63 2.77 6.86
N LYS A 511 -18.47 2.88 7.52
CA LYS A 511 -17.46 1.81 7.55
C LYS A 511 -17.97 0.56 8.27
N MET A 512 -18.80 0.71 9.31
CA MET A 512 -19.45 -0.43 9.96
C MET A 512 -20.55 -1.04 9.11
N LEU A 513 -21.39 -0.21 8.46
CA LEU A 513 -22.45 -0.67 7.56
C LEU A 513 -21.89 -1.37 6.31
N SER A 514 -20.80 -0.86 5.73
CA SER A 514 -20.15 -1.51 4.59
C SER A 514 -19.32 -2.74 4.98
N GLY A 515 -19.20 -3.06 6.27
CA GLY A 515 -18.40 -4.18 6.76
C GLY A 515 -16.87 -3.96 6.74
N GLN A 516 -16.40 -2.75 6.42
CA GLN A 516 -14.97 -2.39 6.52
C GLN A 516 -14.46 -2.38 7.97
N LEU A 517 -15.34 -2.07 8.91
CA LEU A 517 -15.01 -1.95 10.33
C LEU A 517 -15.96 -2.80 11.15
N ARG A 518 -15.42 -3.69 11.99
CA ARG A 518 -16.24 -4.44 12.94
C ARG A 518 -16.73 -3.53 14.06
N PRO A 519 -18.02 -3.57 14.43
CA PRO A 519 -18.52 -2.84 15.59
C PRO A 519 -17.94 -3.41 16.88
N THR A 520 -17.72 -2.55 17.89
CA THR A 520 -17.30 -3.00 19.25
C THR A 520 -18.49 -3.57 20.02
N SER A 521 -19.69 -3.02 19.79
CA SER A 521 -20.94 -3.55 20.35
C SER A 521 -22.10 -3.18 19.43
N GLY A 522 -23.21 -3.90 19.55
CA GLY A 522 -24.39 -3.77 18.71
C GLY A 522 -24.46 -4.78 17.57
N ARG A 523 -25.56 -4.75 16.82
CA ARG A 523 -25.81 -5.66 15.70
C ARG A 523 -26.33 -4.89 14.49
N ILE A 524 -25.86 -5.28 13.32
CA ILE A 524 -26.38 -4.82 12.04
C ILE A 524 -27.03 -6.03 11.36
N VAL A 525 -28.29 -5.89 10.96
CA VAL A 525 -29.05 -6.93 10.26
C VAL A 525 -29.50 -6.36 8.92
N TYR A 526 -29.06 -7.02 7.86
CA TYR A 526 -29.54 -6.77 6.50
C TYR A 526 -30.56 -7.84 6.13
N GLU A 527 -31.57 -7.47 5.35
CA GLU A 527 -32.47 -8.45 4.73
C GLU A 527 -31.71 -9.35 3.74
N ASN A 528 -30.84 -8.74 2.92
CA ASN A 528 -29.95 -9.44 1.99
C ASN A 528 -28.50 -9.03 2.25
N PRO A 529 -27.53 -9.97 2.21
CA PRO A 529 -26.12 -9.67 2.48
C PRO A 529 -25.46 -8.82 1.37
N GLU A 530 -26.03 -8.80 0.16
CA GLU A 530 -25.53 -8.00 -0.96
C GLU A 530 -26.05 -6.57 -0.85
N ILE A 531 -25.13 -5.62 -0.69
CA ILE A 531 -25.44 -4.20 -0.57
C ILE A 531 -24.68 -3.41 -1.64
N SER A 532 -25.30 -2.33 -2.10
CA SER A 532 -24.62 -1.37 -2.96
C SER A 532 -23.95 -0.33 -2.08
N TYR A 533 -22.69 0.02 -2.36
CA TYR A 533 -22.00 1.06 -1.62
C TYR A 533 -21.29 2.00 -2.59
N CYS A 534 -21.65 3.28 -2.54
CA CYS A 534 -20.94 4.38 -3.17
C CYS A 534 -20.10 5.08 -2.09
N PRO A 535 -18.80 4.80 -1.99
CA PRO A 535 -17.89 5.44 -1.04
C PRO A 535 -17.65 6.93 -1.35
N GLN A 536 -17.06 7.67 -0.41
CA GLN A 536 -16.65 9.06 -0.62
C GLN A 536 -15.56 9.21 -1.69
N THR A 537 -14.62 8.26 -1.76
CA THR A 537 -13.55 8.23 -2.77
C THR A 537 -14.02 7.51 -4.05
N ASN A 538 -13.33 7.76 -5.18
CA ASN A 538 -13.62 7.06 -6.43
C ASN A 538 -12.89 5.70 -6.47
N THR A 539 -13.64 4.61 -6.34
CA THR A 539 -13.12 3.24 -6.12
C THR A 539 -13.10 2.41 -7.40
N LEU A 540 -12.55 2.98 -8.46
CA LEU A 540 -12.51 2.35 -9.78
C LEU A 540 -11.07 2.12 -10.22
N ASP A 541 -10.86 1.07 -11.00
CA ASP A 541 -9.58 0.76 -11.60
C ASP A 541 -9.23 1.82 -12.66
N ASP A 542 -8.09 2.47 -12.45
CA ASP A 542 -7.57 3.56 -13.30
C ASP A 542 -7.21 3.12 -14.72
N LEU A 543 -6.93 1.83 -14.93
CA LEU A 543 -6.47 1.27 -16.21
C LEU A 543 -7.57 0.58 -17.02
N LEU A 544 -8.79 0.50 -16.50
CA LEU A 544 -9.96 0.09 -17.28
C LEU A 544 -10.56 1.26 -18.06
N THR A 545 -11.25 0.98 -19.16
CA THR A 545 -12.10 1.99 -19.82
C THR A 545 -13.44 2.15 -19.11
N VAL A 546 -14.16 3.23 -19.39
CA VAL A 546 -15.51 3.46 -18.84
C VAL A 546 -16.43 2.28 -19.14
N ARG A 547 -16.47 1.84 -20.40
CA ARG A 547 -17.24 0.67 -20.84
C ARG A 547 -16.86 -0.60 -20.08
N GLU A 548 -15.58 -0.92 -20.03
CA GLU A 548 -15.08 -2.12 -19.35
C GLU A 548 -15.40 -2.13 -17.86
N CYS A 549 -15.34 -0.96 -17.22
CA CYS A 549 -15.69 -0.80 -15.81
C CYS A 549 -17.17 -1.11 -15.55
N ILE A 550 -18.07 -0.60 -16.40
CA ILE A 550 -19.51 -0.89 -16.34
C ILE A 550 -19.77 -2.37 -16.61
N GLU A 551 -19.14 -2.95 -17.63
CA GLU A 551 -19.29 -4.37 -17.97
C GLU A 551 -18.79 -5.28 -16.84
N PHE A 552 -17.66 -4.95 -16.22
CA PHE A 552 -17.10 -5.70 -15.09
C PHE A 552 -18.05 -5.73 -13.90
N TYR A 553 -18.51 -4.58 -13.41
CA TYR A 553 -19.44 -4.52 -12.28
C TYR A 553 -20.84 -5.06 -12.65
N GLY A 554 -21.28 -4.90 -13.91
CA GLY A 554 -22.51 -5.48 -14.42
C GLY A 554 -22.49 -7.02 -14.41
N HIS A 555 -21.34 -7.62 -14.77
CA HIS A 555 -21.14 -9.07 -14.67
C HIS A 555 -21.13 -9.55 -13.22
N LEU A 556 -20.44 -8.85 -12.32
CA LEU A 556 -20.43 -9.21 -10.89
C LEU A 556 -21.84 -9.16 -10.28
N ARG A 557 -22.66 -8.19 -10.73
CA ARG A 557 -24.07 -8.03 -10.32
C ARG A 557 -25.06 -8.84 -11.14
N ARG A 558 -24.59 -9.77 -11.98
CA ARG A 558 -25.40 -10.77 -12.70
C ARG A 558 -26.46 -10.16 -13.61
N ILE A 559 -26.12 -9.04 -14.26
CA ILE A 559 -26.99 -8.41 -15.24
C ILE A 559 -26.86 -9.19 -16.55
N THR A 560 -27.98 -9.62 -17.13
CA THR A 560 -27.99 -10.46 -18.33
C THR A 560 -27.78 -9.65 -19.62
N ASP A 561 -28.25 -8.41 -19.65
CA ASP A 561 -28.21 -7.54 -20.83
C ASP A 561 -27.21 -6.40 -20.62
N LEU A 562 -25.91 -6.73 -20.72
CA LEU A 562 -24.83 -5.77 -20.53
C LEU A 562 -24.81 -4.64 -21.56
N PRO A 563 -25.02 -4.87 -22.87
CA PRO A 563 -25.00 -3.78 -23.85
C PRO A 563 -26.07 -2.72 -23.56
N LYS A 564 -27.28 -3.14 -23.17
CA LYS A 564 -28.33 -2.20 -22.77
C LYS A 564 -27.97 -1.46 -21.48
N LEU A 565 -27.40 -2.16 -20.50
CA LEU A 565 -26.91 -1.53 -19.27
C LEU A 565 -25.87 -0.43 -19.58
N VAL A 566 -24.87 -0.75 -20.39
CA VAL A 566 -23.81 0.19 -20.79
C VAL A 566 -24.42 1.43 -21.45
N ASN A 567 -25.25 1.25 -22.48
CA ASN A 567 -25.88 2.39 -23.17
C ASN A 567 -26.77 3.21 -22.21
N SER A 568 -27.57 2.55 -21.37
CA SER A 568 -28.43 3.25 -20.40
C SER A 568 -27.65 4.10 -19.40
N ILE A 569 -26.50 3.60 -18.92
CA ILE A 569 -25.66 4.34 -17.98
C ILE A 569 -24.92 5.48 -18.68
N LEU A 570 -24.39 5.24 -19.88
CA LEU A 570 -23.70 6.26 -20.64
C LEU A 570 -24.64 7.41 -21.02
N GLU A 571 -25.89 7.12 -21.36
CA GLU A 571 -26.93 8.13 -21.63
C GLU A 571 -27.36 8.87 -20.36
N SER A 572 -27.74 8.15 -19.29
CA SER A 572 -28.25 8.74 -18.05
C SER A 572 -27.23 9.64 -17.33
N PHE A 573 -25.94 9.30 -17.42
CA PHE A 573 -24.86 10.08 -16.80
C PHE A 573 -24.10 10.98 -17.79
N GLN A 574 -24.51 11.04 -19.06
CA GLN A 574 -23.85 11.80 -20.13
C GLN A 574 -22.35 11.48 -20.26
N LEU A 575 -22.01 10.19 -20.29
CA LEU A 575 -20.65 9.68 -20.42
C LEU A 575 -20.33 9.08 -21.80
N GLU A 576 -21.22 9.18 -22.78
CA GLU A 576 -21.06 8.57 -24.11
C GLU A 576 -19.75 8.97 -24.81
N SER A 577 -19.36 10.25 -24.72
CA SER A 577 -18.10 10.75 -25.30
C SER A 577 -16.84 10.16 -24.65
N TYR A 578 -16.96 9.55 -23.47
CA TYR A 578 -15.87 8.97 -22.70
C TYR A 578 -15.91 7.43 -22.66
N ARG A 579 -16.79 6.80 -23.44
CA ARG A 579 -17.03 5.34 -23.45
C ARG A 579 -15.76 4.48 -23.45
N ASP A 580 -14.81 4.79 -24.33
CA ASP A 580 -13.57 4.03 -24.50
C ASP A 580 -12.34 4.74 -23.91
N VAL A 581 -12.56 5.75 -23.05
CA VAL A 581 -11.50 6.48 -22.35
C VAL A 581 -11.14 5.75 -21.05
N LEU A 582 -9.85 5.72 -20.72
CA LEU A 582 -9.37 5.16 -19.46
C LEU A 582 -9.85 6.00 -18.26
N VAL A 583 -10.24 5.32 -17.17
CA VAL A 583 -10.72 5.97 -15.94
C VAL A 583 -9.72 6.99 -15.40
N LYS A 584 -8.41 6.72 -15.49
CA LYS A 584 -7.36 7.66 -15.06
C LYS A 584 -7.40 9.01 -15.77
N ASN A 585 -7.89 9.05 -17.02
CA ASN A 585 -7.93 10.24 -17.87
C ASN A 585 -9.25 11.03 -17.71
N LEU A 586 -10.20 10.55 -16.92
CA LEU A 586 -11.45 11.27 -16.63
C LEU A 586 -11.21 12.44 -15.66
N SER A 587 -11.98 13.51 -15.84
CA SER A 587 -12.11 14.57 -14.83
C SER A 587 -12.69 14.02 -13.52
N GLY A 588 -12.42 14.69 -12.40
CA GLY A 588 -12.92 14.26 -11.08
C GLY A 588 -14.44 14.06 -11.04
N GLY A 589 -15.20 15.01 -11.60
CA GLY A 589 -16.66 14.93 -11.68
C GLY A 589 -17.16 13.77 -12.55
N ASN A 590 -16.55 13.52 -13.72
CA ASN A 590 -16.94 12.39 -14.57
C ASN A 590 -16.56 11.04 -13.94
N ARG A 591 -15.44 10.99 -13.22
CA ARG A 591 -15.07 9.81 -12.44
C ARG A 591 -16.09 9.56 -11.32
N ARG A 592 -16.56 10.62 -10.65
CA ARG A 592 -17.62 10.52 -9.64
C ARG A 592 -18.93 10.02 -10.24
N LYS A 593 -19.35 10.52 -11.41
CA LYS A 593 -20.51 10.02 -12.15
C LYS A 593 -20.42 8.52 -12.40
N LEU A 594 -19.27 8.06 -12.89
CA LEU A 594 -19.05 6.63 -13.14
C LEU A 594 -19.07 5.80 -11.85
N THR A 595 -18.49 6.29 -10.76
CA THR A 595 -18.51 5.62 -9.45
C THR A 595 -19.95 5.47 -8.95
N VAL A 596 -20.76 6.54 -9.01
CA VAL A 596 -22.17 6.50 -8.61
C VAL A 596 -22.94 5.51 -9.49
N ALA A 597 -22.77 5.61 -10.82
CA ALA A 597 -23.44 4.73 -11.76
C ALA A 597 -23.15 3.25 -11.50
N THR A 598 -21.86 2.87 -11.44
CA THR A 598 -21.43 1.48 -11.20
C THR A 598 -21.83 0.96 -9.81
N SER A 599 -21.86 1.83 -8.80
CA SER A 599 -22.30 1.47 -7.44
C SER A 599 -23.81 1.25 -7.36
N CYS A 600 -24.60 1.98 -8.14
CA CYS A 600 -26.07 1.88 -8.14
C CYS A 600 -26.60 0.77 -9.07
N CYS A 601 -25.77 0.26 -9.98
CA CYS A 601 -26.09 -0.85 -10.88
C CYS A 601 -26.68 -2.06 -10.14
N GLY A 602 -27.53 -2.85 -10.79
CA GLY A 602 -28.07 -4.11 -10.24
C GLY A 602 -29.15 -3.91 -9.17
N ARG A 603 -29.62 -5.01 -8.59
CA ARG A 603 -30.84 -5.04 -7.76
C ARG A 603 -30.54 -5.42 -6.30
N THR A 604 -29.93 -4.52 -5.53
CA THR A 604 -29.72 -4.72 -4.08
C THR A 604 -30.83 -4.09 -3.25
N SER A 605 -31.21 -4.68 -2.12
CA SER A 605 -32.27 -4.12 -1.25
C SER A 605 -31.82 -2.84 -0.55
N VAL A 606 -30.52 -2.72 -0.23
CA VAL A 606 -29.94 -1.55 0.44
C VAL A 606 -28.85 -0.89 -0.43
N VAL A 607 -28.86 0.44 -0.49
CA VAL A 607 -27.85 1.28 -1.15
C VAL A 607 -27.30 2.28 -0.15
N LEU A 608 -26.00 2.20 0.12
CA LEU A 608 -25.26 3.13 0.96
C LEU A 608 -24.57 4.15 0.05
N MET A 609 -24.79 5.44 0.27
CA MET A 609 -24.14 6.52 -0.46
C MET A 609 -23.43 7.46 0.51
N ASP A 610 -22.10 7.40 0.53
CA ASP A 610 -21.26 8.29 1.33
C ASP A 610 -20.88 9.51 0.48
N GLU A 611 -21.60 10.62 0.67
CA GLU A 611 -21.42 11.89 -0.01
C GLU A 611 -21.37 11.80 -1.56
N PRO A 612 -22.40 11.24 -2.22
CA PRO A 612 -22.39 10.95 -3.66
C PRO A 612 -22.19 12.17 -4.55
N THR A 613 -22.60 13.36 -4.08
CA THR A 613 -22.57 14.65 -4.80
C THR A 613 -21.29 15.46 -4.60
N SER A 614 -20.34 14.97 -3.81
CA SER A 614 -19.03 15.62 -3.63
C SER A 614 -18.28 15.72 -4.96
N ASP A 615 -17.61 16.86 -5.18
CA ASP A 615 -16.84 17.17 -6.40
C ASP A 615 -17.67 17.20 -7.71
N MET A 616 -19.00 17.33 -7.61
CA MET A 616 -19.91 17.49 -8.75
C MET A 616 -20.43 18.93 -8.88
N ASP A 617 -20.50 19.39 -10.14
CA ASP A 617 -21.20 20.62 -10.51
C ASP A 617 -22.73 20.49 -10.30
N PRO A 618 -23.45 21.61 -10.11
CA PRO A 618 -24.89 21.58 -9.81
C PRO A 618 -25.73 20.83 -10.86
N VAL A 619 -25.35 20.90 -12.15
CA VAL A 619 -26.05 20.19 -13.22
C VAL A 619 -25.83 18.69 -13.06
N THR A 620 -24.61 18.26 -12.75
CA THR A 620 -24.31 16.84 -12.51
C THR A 620 -25.04 16.26 -11.31
N ARG A 621 -25.27 17.03 -10.24
CA ARG A 621 -26.02 16.56 -9.06
C ARG A 621 -27.45 16.15 -9.40
N ALA A 622 -28.07 16.80 -10.38
CA ALA A 622 -29.42 16.45 -10.82
C ALA A 622 -29.52 15.01 -11.35
N PHE A 623 -28.46 14.47 -11.96
CA PHE A 623 -28.44 13.07 -12.40
C PHE A 623 -28.39 12.10 -11.21
N VAL A 624 -27.65 12.44 -10.15
CA VAL A 624 -27.61 11.65 -8.91
C VAL A 624 -28.99 11.64 -8.25
N TYR A 625 -29.69 12.79 -8.23
CA TYR A 625 -31.04 12.87 -7.66
C TYR A 625 -32.05 12.01 -8.43
N ARG A 626 -32.04 12.11 -9.77
CA ARG A 626 -32.86 11.23 -10.61
C ARG A 626 -32.57 9.75 -10.36
N THR A 627 -31.29 9.40 -10.24
CA THR A 627 -30.90 8.02 -9.92
C THR A 627 -31.45 7.61 -8.56
N ILE A 628 -31.40 8.48 -7.54
CA ILE A 628 -31.99 8.20 -6.22
C ILE A 628 -33.51 8.00 -6.31
N ASP A 629 -34.21 8.85 -7.07
CA ASP A 629 -35.66 8.72 -7.29
C ASP A 629 -36.01 7.40 -7.98
N ASP A 630 -35.24 7.01 -9.01
CA ASP A 630 -35.40 5.73 -9.71
C ASP A 630 -35.20 4.54 -8.75
N LEU A 631 -34.17 4.59 -7.90
CA LEU A 631 -33.89 3.56 -6.90
C LEU A 631 -35.01 3.45 -5.85
N LEU A 632 -35.60 4.59 -5.45
CA LEU A 632 -36.74 4.62 -4.52
C LEU A 632 -38.01 4.08 -5.17
N ALA A 633 -38.25 4.37 -6.45
CA ALA A 633 -39.35 3.80 -7.22
C ALA A 633 -39.25 2.26 -7.34
N GLU A 634 -38.03 1.71 -7.36
CA GLU A 634 -37.76 0.27 -7.28
C GLU A 634 -37.95 -0.33 -5.86
N LYS A 635 -38.40 0.46 -4.87
CA LYS A 635 -38.55 0.09 -3.45
C LYS A 635 -37.23 -0.30 -2.76
N ARG A 636 -36.11 0.29 -3.18
CA ARG A 636 -34.80 0.09 -2.51
C ARG A 636 -34.66 1.03 -1.32
N ALA A 637 -34.01 0.56 -0.26
CA ALA A 637 -33.68 1.38 0.91
C ALA A 637 -32.36 2.10 0.69
N ILE A 638 -32.32 3.40 0.93
CA ILE A 638 -31.13 4.24 0.68
C ILE A 638 -30.68 4.86 1.99
N VAL A 639 -29.38 4.77 2.30
CA VAL A 639 -28.74 5.50 3.39
C VAL A 639 -27.74 6.48 2.80
N LEU A 640 -27.93 7.76 3.05
CA LEU A 640 -27.18 8.84 2.44
C LEU A 640 -26.48 9.69 3.52
N THR A 641 -25.22 10.07 3.28
CA THR A 641 -24.59 11.24 3.93
C THR A 641 -24.42 12.34 2.91
N SER A 642 -24.60 13.58 3.35
CA SER A 642 -24.20 14.76 2.57
C SER A 642 -23.74 15.87 3.51
N HIS A 643 -22.81 16.69 3.02
CA HIS A 643 -22.43 17.94 3.65
C HIS A 643 -23.43 19.07 3.39
N SER A 644 -24.25 18.92 2.35
CA SER A 644 -25.25 19.91 1.99
C SER A 644 -26.58 19.56 2.64
N ILE A 645 -26.97 20.39 3.59
CA ILE A 645 -28.23 20.23 4.32
C ILE A 645 -29.42 20.40 3.37
N SER A 646 -29.30 21.25 2.34
CA SER A 646 -30.31 21.39 1.28
C SER A 646 -30.51 20.11 0.47
N GLU A 647 -29.48 19.30 0.25
CA GLU A 647 -29.60 18.02 -0.46
C GLU A 647 -30.38 17.02 0.38
N ILE A 648 -30.06 16.95 1.68
CA ILE A 648 -30.76 16.08 2.62
C ILE A 648 -32.23 16.50 2.76
N ASP A 649 -32.51 17.81 2.82
CA ASP A 649 -33.88 18.35 2.91
C ASP A 649 -34.73 18.03 1.68
N GLN A 650 -34.11 17.94 0.49
CA GLN A 650 -34.80 17.66 -0.77
C GLN A 650 -35.02 16.16 -1.00
N ILE A 651 -34.07 15.31 -0.59
CA ILE A 651 -34.02 13.89 -1.01
C ILE A 651 -34.44 12.94 0.12
N CYS A 652 -34.16 13.27 1.37
CA CYS A 652 -34.35 12.33 2.48
C CYS A 652 -35.76 12.40 3.07
N HIS A 653 -36.37 11.24 3.25
CA HIS A 653 -37.67 11.09 3.90
C HIS A 653 -37.54 11.20 5.42
N ARG A 654 -36.44 10.67 5.96
CA ARG A 654 -36.08 10.71 7.38
C ARG A 654 -34.62 11.08 7.55
N ILE A 655 -34.33 11.86 8.58
CA ILE A 655 -32.98 12.34 8.90
C ILE A 655 -32.65 11.97 10.34
N ALA A 656 -31.46 11.41 10.56
CA ALA A 656 -30.86 11.30 11.88
C ALA A 656 -29.74 12.33 12.06
N VAL A 657 -29.83 13.09 13.16
CA VAL A 657 -28.85 14.12 13.53
C VAL A 657 -27.85 13.54 14.52
N LEU A 658 -26.57 13.55 14.16
CA LEU A 658 -25.44 13.01 14.92
C LEU A 658 -24.58 14.12 15.51
N LYS A 659 -24.20 13.95 16.79
CA LYS A 659 -23.22 14.80 17.50
C LYS A 659 -22.39 13.91 18.43
N ASP A 660 -21.07 14.09 18.43
CA ASP A 660 -20.13 13.37 19.31
C ASP A 660 -20.36 11.84 19.36
N GLY A 661 -20.65 11.24 18.20
CA GLY A 661 -20.88 9.81 18.07
C GLY A 661 -22.26 9.31 18.54
N GLN A 662 -23.16 10.20 18.97
CA GLN A 662 -24.51 9.87 19.43
C GLN A 662 -25.58 10.40 18.48
N MET A 663 -26.70 9.68 18.40
CA MET A 663 -27.89 10.12 17.68
C MET A 663 -28.76 10.99 18.59
N LEU A 664 -28.89 12.27 18.27
CA LEU A 664 -29.68 13.23 19.07
C LEU A 664 -31.17 13.13 18.78
N THR A 665 -31.53 13.05 17.49
CA THR A 665 -32.92 12.97 17.03
C THR A 665 -32.97 12.26 15.69
N CYS A 666 -34.10 11.61 15.41
CA CYS A 666 -34.40 10.94 14.17
C CYS A 666 -35.88 11.17 13.81
N SER A 667 -36.15 11.93 12.75
CA SER A 667 -37.52 12.18 12.26
C SER A 667 -37.50 12.75 10.83
N SER A 668 -38.68 12.99 10.23
CA SER A 668 -38.76 13.60 8.90
C SER A 668 -38.28 15.06 8.92
N PRO A 669 -37.73 15.59 7.80
CA PRO A 669 -37.31 16.99 7.72
C PRO A 669 -38.42 17.97 8.12
N GLU A 670 -39.66 17.66 7.74
CA GLU A 670 -40.86 18.44 8.08
C GLU A 670 -41.15 18.42 9.59
N SER A 671 -41.04 17.26 10.23
CA SER A 671 -41.21 17.12 11.68
C SER A 671 -40.12 17.87 12.45
N LEU A 672 -38.87 17.82 11.98
CA LEU A 672 -37.77 18.59 12.56
C LEU A 672 -38.01 20.11 12.41
N LYS A 673 -38.49 20.56 11.25
CA LYS A 673 -38.88 21.96 11.01
C LYS A 673 -40.07 22.38 11.88
N ALA A 674 -41.00 21.49 12.17
CA ALA A 674 -42.12 21.79 13.08
C ALA A 674 -41.66 21.84 14.55
N GLN A 675 -40.83 20.90 14.99
CA GLN A 675 -40.41 20.76 16.39
C GLN A 675 -39.33 21.77 16.80
N TYR A 676 -38.36 22.04 15.93
CA TYR A 676 -37.21 22.91 16.19
C TYR A 676 -37.20 24.19 15.32
N GLY A 677 -38.05 24.25 14.29
CA GLY A 677 -38.26 25.44 13.47
C GLY A 677 -39.45 26.28 13.94
N GLY A 678 -40.21 26.83 12.97
CA GLY A 678 -41.21 27.87 13.25
C GLY A 678 -40.60 29.24 13.55
N TYR A 679 -39.32 29.45 13.22
CA TYR A 679 -38.68 30.74 13.33
C TYR A 679 -38.54 31.41 11.96
N TYR A 680 -38.60 32.73 11.94
CA TYR A 680 -38.30 33.54 10.77
C TYR A 680 -37.12 34.45 11.09
N ASN A 681 -36.17 34.50 10.17
CA ASN A 681 -35.02 35.38 10.25
C ASN A 681 -35.41 36.70 9.60
N VAL A 682 -35.49 37.74 10.41
CA VAL A 682 -35.79 39.09 9.95
C VAL A 682 -34.47 39.84 9.84
N THR A 683 -34.15 40.32 8.64
CA THR A 683 -33.03 41.22 8.38
C THR A 683 -33.58 42.60 8.09
N VAL A 684 -33.24 43.58 8.91
CA VAL A 684 -33.65 44.98 8.74
C VAL A 684 -32.42 45.77 8.32
N TYR A 685 -32.48 46.39 7.15
CA TYR A 685 -31.42 47.23 6.59
C TYR A 685 -31.63 48.68 7.00
N CYS A 686 -30.58 49.33 7.49
CA CYS A 686 -30.63 50.72 7.94
C CYS A 686 -29.30 51.46 7.74
N ASP A 687 -29.37 52.77 7.57
CA ASP A 687 -28.21 53.66 7.56
C ASP A 687 -27.55 53.78 8.95
N GLN A 688 -26.26 54.08 8.99
CA GLN A 688 -25.45 54.05 10.22
C GLN A 688 -25.98 54.99 11.31
N ASP A 689 -26.54 56.15 10.93
CA ASP A 689 -26.98 57.20 11.87
C ASP A 689 -28.24 56.82 12.67
N LYS A 690 -29.09 55.94 12.13
CA LYS A 690 -30.38 55.55 12.75
C LYS A 690 -30.33 54.21 13.48
N LYS A 691 -29.17 53.55 13.50
CA LYS A 691 -28.97 52.18 13.97
C LYS A 691 -29.25 51.97 15.46
N LYS A 692 -28.77 52.88 16.32
CA LYS A 692 -28.97 52.77 17.79
C LYS A 692 -30.44 52.96 18.18
N ALA A 693 -31.15 53.85 17.49
CA ALA A 693 -32.58 54.05 17.70
C ALA A 693 -33.38 52.83 17.23
N LEU A 694 -33.05 52.29 16.04
CA LEU A 694 -33.67 51.10 15.49
C LEU A 694 -33.45 49.86 16.37
N GLU A 695 -32.25 49.65 16.88
CA GLU A 695 -31.95 48.52 17.77
C GLU A 695 -32.80 48.56 19.05
N LYS A 696 -32.92 49.73 19.67
CA LYS A 696 -33.75 49.93 20.88
C LYS A 696 -35.22 49.62 20.59
N GLU A 697 -35.70 50.02 19.42
CA GLU A 697 -37.10 49.85 19.03
C GLU A 697 -37.45 48.43 18.62
N ILE A 698 -36.52 47.71 17.98
CA ILE A 698 -36.65 46.27 17.70
C ILE A 698 -36.68 45.48 19.01
N ARG A 699 -35.81 45.77 19.98
CA ARG A 699 -35.83 45.11 21.30
C ARG A 699 -37.13 45.38 22.07
N ARG A 700 -37.75 46.55 21.86
CA ARG A 700 -39.02 46.93 22.50
C ARG A 700 -40.22 46.23 21.86
N LYS A 701 -40.32 46.21 20.53
CA LYS A 701 -41.46 45.61 19.81
C LYS A 701 -41.38 44.09 19.70
N PHE A 702 -40.17 43.52 19.65
CA PHE A 702 -39.95 42.08 19.49
C PHE A 702 -39.13 41.49 20.66
N PRO A 703 -39.71 41.43 21.88
CA PRO A 703 -39.00 40.95 23.07
C PRO A 703 -38.68 39.45 23.01
N LEU A 704 -39.38 38.68 22.18
CA LEU A 704 -39.15 37.25 21.94
C LEU A 704 -38.13 36.96 20.83
N GLY A 705 -37.52 38.01 20.25
CA GLY A 705 -36.47 37.87 19.25
C GLY A 705 -35.21 37.23 19.84
N LYS A 706 -34.80 36.09 19.29
CA LYS A 706 -33.56 35.37 19.65
C LYS A 706 -32.43 35.67 18.66
N ASP A 707 -31.20 35.51 19.12
CA ASP A 707 -29.97 35.59 18.31
C ASP A 707 -29.83 36.92 17.54
N MET A 708 -30.06 38.04 18.23
CA MET A 708 -29.95 39.36 17.60
C MET A 708 -28.49 39.73 17.31
N GLN A 709 -28.18 39.92 16.04
CA GLN A 709 -26.85 40.28 15.53
C GLN A 709 -26.90 41.61 14.77
N VAL A 710 -25.93 42.47 15.05
CA VAL A 710 -25.90 43.85 14.57
C VAL A 710 -24.70 44.03 13.64
N TYR A 711 -24.94 44.16 12.34
CA TYR A 711 -23.93 44.35 11.28
C TYR A 711 -23.79 45.82 10.89
N ALA A 712 -22.83 46.16 10.02
CA ALA A 712 -22.57 47.54 9.59
C ALA A 712 -23.81 48.25 9.00
N HIS A 713 -24.59 47.57 8.16
CA HIS A 713 -25.78 48.10 7.46
C HIS A 713 -27.07 47.29 7.68
N SER A 714 -27.07 46.33 8.61
CA SER A 714 -28.27 45.53 8.90
C SER A 714 -28.31 45.01 10.33
N ILE A 715 -29.52 44.78 10.84
CA ILE A 715 -29.79 44.10 12.10
C ILE A 715 -30.54 42.81 11.76
N LYS A 716 -30.03 41.67 12.23
CA LYS A 716 -30.65 40.35 12.04
C LYS A 716 -31.14 39.81 13.36
N PHE A 717 -32.34 39.24 13.39
CA PHE A 717 -32.88 38.57 14.57
C PHE A 717 -33.86 37.47 14.16
N SER A 718 -34.05 36.48 15.02
CA SER A 718 -34.94 35.34 14.79
C SER A 718 -36.19 35.44 15.66
N ILE A 719 -37.39 35.37 15.08
CA ILE A 719 -38.66 35.36 15.84
C ILE A 719 -39.37 34.03 15.63
N LYS A 720 -39.91 33.46 16.71
CA LYS A 720 -40.79 32.29 16.62
C LYS A 720 -42.21 32.74 16.26
N ILE A 721 -42.77 32.13 15.22
CA ILE A 721 -44.14 32.33 14.77
C ILE A 721 -44.90 31.04 15.07
N GLU A 722 -46.06 31.16 15.70
CA GLU A 722 -46.97 30.04 15.89
C GLU A 722 -47.81 29.90 14.61
N ASN A 723 -47.66 28.76 13.93
CA ASN A 723 -48.59 28.43 12.85
C ASN A 723 -49.93 28.04 13.48
N PRO A 724 -51.06 28.61 13.03
CA PRO A 724 -52.37 28.10 13.44
C PRO A 724 -52.43 26.62 13.04
N SER A 725 -52.73 25.77 14.01
CA SER A 725 -52.95 24.35 13.76
C SER A 725 -54.04 24.22 12.70
N ARG A 726 -53.81 23.44 11.64
CA ARG A 726 -54.91 22.97 10.79
C ARG A 726 -55.78 22.06 11.67
N GLU A 727 -56.85 22.60 12.24
CA GLU A 727 -57.97 21.78 12.71
C GLU A 727 -58.55 21.10 11.46
N GLY A 728 -58.32 19.80 11.31
CA GLY A 728 -58.74 19.05 10.13
C GLY A 728 -58.52 17.55 10.19
N ASP A 729 -57.60 17.03 11.02
CA ASP A 729 -57.36 15.59 11.12
C ASP A 729 -57.73 15.05 12.51
N LYS A 730 -59.04 14.89 12.74
CA LYS A 730 -59.59 13.95 13.73
C LYS A 730 -60.71 13.16 13.06
N GLU A 731 -60.35 12.14 12.28
CA GLU A 731 -61.25 11.01 12.09
C GLU A 731 -61.30 10.23 13.40
N ASN A 732 -62.45 10.29 14.07
CA ASN A 732 -63.04 9.21 14.84
C ASN A 732 -64.50 9.59 15.10
N GLY A 733 -65.40 8.89 14.43
CA GLY A 733 -66.83 9.18 14.40
C GLY A 733 -67.54 8.95 15.73
N ILE A 734 -68.63 9.68 15.91
CA ILE A 734 -69.92 9.28 16.48
C ILE A 734 -70.92 10.40 16.10
N ASP A 735 -72.06 10.01 15.52
CA ASP A 735 -73.14 10.87 15.04
C ASP A 735 -74.11 11.35 16.15
N LEU A 736 -74.87 12.41 15.82
CA LEU A 736 -76.17 12.92 16.32
C LEU A 736 -76.16 14.23 17.15
N PRO A 737 -77.24 15.05 17.09
CA PRO A 737 -77.92 15.59 15.90
C PRO A 737 -78.14 17.12 15.95
N ASP A 738 -78.56 17.67 14.80
CA ASP A 738 -78.91 19.07 14.54
C ASP A 738 -79.94 19.68 15.49
N ASN A 739 -79.64 20.85 16.06
CA ASN A 739 -80.53 22.03 16.15
C ASN A 739 -79.91 23.13 17.03
N LEU A 740 -79.38 24.20 16.42
CA LEU A 740 -79.73 25.58 16.76
C LEU A 740 -79.11 26.56 15.75
N LYS A 741 -79.93 27.49 15.26
CA LYS A 741 -79.59 28.49 14.25
C LYS A 741 -79.26 29.84 14.92
N ILE A 742 -78.21 30.50 14.38
CA ILE A 742 -77.97 31.97 14.25
C ILE A 742 -77.40 32.70 15.50
N PRO A 743 -76.54 33.77 15.42
CA PRO A 743 -76.04 34.53 14.26
C PRO A 743 -74.51 34.70 14.14
N GLU A 744 -74.12 35.15 12.93
CA GLU A 744 -72.88 35.85 12.61
C GLU A 744 -72.66 37.07 13.51
N THR A 745 -71.44 37.18 14.04
CA THR A 745 -70.60 38.37 14.22
C THR A 745 -69.73 38.06 15.42
N ASP A 746 -68.43 37.84 15.23
CA ASP A 746 -67.50 38.16 16.32
C ASP A 746 -66.02 38.26 15.91
N THR A 747 -65.57 39.50 15.86
CA THR A 747 -64.19 39.98 15.90
C THR A 747 -63.51 39.72 17.25
N THR A 748 -63.69 38.53 17.84
CA THR A 748 -63.19 38.19 19.18
C THR A 748 -62.11 37.11 19.19
N THR A 749 -61.89 36.38 18.09
CA THR A 749 -60.78 35.41 17.98
C THR A 749 -59.39 36.06 17.88
N SER A 750 -59.27 37.34 17.53
CA SER A 750 -57.97 38.02 17.49
C SER A 750 -57.47 38.50 18.86
N LYS A 751 -58.33 38.56 19.88
CA LYS A 751 -57.97 39.01 21.24
C LYS A 751 -57.57 37.88 22.19
N LEU A 752 -57.87 36.62 21.86
CA LEU A 752 -57.44 35.48 22.67
C LEU A 752 -55.97 35.08 22.40
N ALA A 753 -55.42 35.41 21.23
CA ALA A 753 -54.01 35.15 20.89
C ALA A 753 -53.02 36.09 21.62
N THR A 754 -53.48 37.26 22.06
CA THR A 754 -52.65 38.27 22.74
C THR A 754 -52.24 37.90 24.18
N MET A 755 -52.81 36.86 24.79
CA MET A 755 -52.40 36.41 26.13
C MET A 755 -51.22 35.43 26.15
N ASN A 756 -50.90 34.79 25.00
CA ASN A 756 -49.78 33.83 24.91
C ASN A 756 -48.56 34.35 24.14
N GLY A 757 -48.55 35.61 23.68
CA GLY A 757 -47.37 36.23 23.08
C GLY A 757 -46.86 35.59 21.77
N GLY A 758 -47.67 34.77 21.10
CA GLY A 758 -47.33 34.20 19.79
C GLY A 758 -47.61 35.22 18.68
N HIS A 759 -46.58 35.61 17.92
CA HIS A 759 -46.78 36.41 16.71
C HIS A 759 -47.30 35.50 15.58
N THR A 760 -48.35 35.93 14.88
CA THR A 760 -48.73 35.35 13.58
C THR A 760 -47.92 35.98 12.44
N LEU A 761 -47.79 35.30 11.30
CA LEU A 761 -47.00 35.82 10.17
C LEU A 761 -47.53 37.17 9.66
N SER A 762 -48.85 37.34 9.61
CA SER A 762 -49.50 38.60 9.23
C SER A 762 -49.21 39.75 10.21
N GLN A 763 -49.21 39.47 11.51
CA GLN A 763 -48.83 40.45 12.54
C GLN A 763 -47.36 40.85 12.42
N LEU A 764 -46.46 39.91 12.11
CA LEU A 764 -45.05 40.23 11.89
C LEU A 764 -44.85 41.22 10.74
N PHE A 765 -45.49 40.99 9.59
CA PHE A 765 -45.41 41.91 8.45
C PHE A 765 -46.03 43.28 8.76
N TYR A 766 -47.15 43.30 9.50
CA TYR A 766 -47.77 44.54 9.95
C TYR A 766 -46.84 45.35 10.87
N ASP A 767 -46.23 44.69 11.85
CA ASP A 767 -45.32 45.34 12.81
C ASP A 767 -44.04 45.86 12.13
N LEU A 768 -43.48 45.11 11.16
CA LEU A 768 -42.32 45.53 10.38
C LEU A 768 -42.65 46.68 9.42
N SER A 769 -43.82 46.66 8.79
CA SER A 769 -44.30 47.74 7.92
C SER A 769 -44.52 49.04 8.70
N ASN A 770 -45.15 48.96 9.87
CA ASN A 770 -45.33 50.10 10.78
C ASN A 770 -43.98 50.63 11.30
N LEU A 771 -43.02 49.75 11.57
CA LEU A 771 -41.66 50.12 11.99
C LEU A 771 -40.90 50.84 10.86
N SER A 772 -41.09 50.44 9.60
CA SER A 772 -40.55 51.14 8.42
C SER A 772 -41.16 52.53 8.22
N GLN A 773 -42.48 52.67 8.43
CA GLN A 773 -43.18 53.96 8.31
C GLN A 773 -42.81 54.95 9.44
N GLN A 774 -42.58 54.46 10.66
CA GLN A 774 -42.17 55.29 11.81
C GLN A 774 -40.75 55.86 11.65
N ILE A 775 -39.88 55.20 10.88
CA ILE A 775 -38.48 55.59 10.69
C ILE A 775 -38.28 56.03 9.23
N SER A 776 -38.95 57.12 8.84
CA SER A 776 -38.74 57.91 7.61
C SER A 776 -38.27 57.12 6.37
N GLY A 777 -38.97 56.06 5.96
CA GLY A 777 -38.86 55.44 4.62
C GLY A 777 -37.52 54.78 4.22
N CYS A 778 -36.45 54.91 5.01
CA CYS A 778 -35.11 54.37 4.69
C CYS A 778 -34.87 52.94 5.20
N VAL A 779 -35.88 52.27 5.73
CA VAL A 779 -35.75 50.94 6.35
C VAL A 779 -36.35 49.87 5.43
N ARG A 780 -35.47 49.08 4.81
CA ARG A 780 -35.87 47.88 4.05
C ARG A 780 -35.77 46.66 4.97
N TYR A 781 -36.66 45.70 4.81
CA TYR A 781 -36.61 44.46 5.58
C TYR A 781 -36.76 43.25 4.67
N ALA A 782 -36.12 42.15 5.04
CA ALA A 782 -36.26 40.85 4.42
C ALA A 782 -36.64 39.83 5.50
N VAL A 783 -37.74 39.10 5.27
CA VAL A 783 -38.21 38.05 6.17
C VAL A 783 -37.98 36.71 5.48
N ASN A 784 -37.03 35.93 6.01
CA ASN A 784 -36.68 34.64 5.46
C ASN A 784 -37.15 33.54 6.41
N LYS A 785 -37.86 32.54 5.87
CA LYS A 785 -38.17 31.33 6.62
C LYS A 785 -36.88 30.60 6.98
N CYS A 786 -36.78 30.13 8.22
CA CYS A 786 -35.63 29.38 8.70
C CYS A 786 -35.47 28.07 7.89
N LYS A 787 -34.37 27.93 7.16
CA LYS A 787 -33.99 26.70 6.43
C LYS A 787 -33.61 25.59 7.41
N LEU A 788 -33.58 24.34 6.94
CA LEU A 788 -33.19 23.19 7.75
C LEU A 788 -31.81 23.38 8.41
N ASP A 789 -30.92 24.15 7.79
CA ASP A 789 -29.56 24.47 8.28
C ASP A 789 -29.59 25.11 9.67
N ALA A 790 -30.46 26.11 9.84
CA ALA A 790 -30.59 26.82 11.11
C ALA A 790 -31.39 26.01 12.14
N VAL A 791 -32.24 25.08 11.69
CA VAL A 791 -32.87 24.07 12.56
C VAL A 791 -31.82 23.10 13.09
N PHE A 792 -30.91 22.64 12.24
CA PHE A 792 -29.81 21.75 12.58
C PHE A 792 -28.84 22.37 13.60
N GLU A 793 -28.38 23.59 13.38
CA GLU A 793 -27.50 24.29 14.35
C GLU A 793 -28.18 24.41 15.72
N ARG A 794 -29.47 24.73 15.77
CA ARG A 794 -30.21 24.79 17.04
C ARG A 794 -30.36 23.44 17.74
N ILE A 795 -30.48 22.35 16.99
CA ILE A 795 -30.49 21.00 17.58
C ILE A 795 -29.13 20.74 18.26
N LEU A 796 -28.04 21.14 17.61
CA LEU A 796 -26.70 21.03 18.17
C LEU A 796 -26.49 21.94 19.40
N ASP A 797 -26.96 23.19 19.36
CA ASP A 797 -26.82 24.14 20.48
C ASP A 797 -27.67 23.75 21.69
N LYS A 798 -28.89 23.23 21.46
CA LYS A 798 -29.76 22.74 22.54
C LYS A 798 -29.16 21.57 23.31
N SER A 799 -28.34 20.77 22.65
CA SER A 799 -27.67 19.61 23.26
C SER A 799 -26.45 19.98 24.13
N GLU A 800 -25.97 21.24 24.10
CA GLU A 800 -24.87 21.67 24.97
C GLU A 800 -25.34 21.86 26.43
N PRO A 801 -24.61 21.30 27.41
CA PRO A 801 -24.97 21.44 28.82
C PRO A 801 -24.91 22.91 29.26
N SER A 802 -25.87 23.29 30.10
CA SER A 802 -26.09 24.66 30.59
C SER A 802 -24.88 25.31 31.27
N ASP A 803 -23.89 24.53 31.71
CA ASP A 803 -22.70 25.02 32.41
C ASP A 803 -21.67 25.67 31.47
N LEU A 804 -21.65 25.30 30.18
CA LEU A 804 -20.81 25.95 29.15
C LEU A 804 -21.43 27.23 28.59
N ARG A 805 -22.75 27.42 28.71
CA ARG A 805 -23.45 28.63 28.25
C ARG A 805 -23.18 29.88 29.09
N ARG A 806 -22.64 29.72 30.30
CA ARG A 806 -22.31 30.86 31.19
C ARG A 806 -20.92 31.46 30.94
N GLY A 807 -20.12 30.90 30.04
CA GLY A 807 -18.74 31.35 29.80
C GLY A 807 -18.54 32.41 28.72
N SER A 808 -19.55 32.80 27.93
CA SER A 808 -19.36 33.69 26.77
C SER A 808 -19.98 35.09 26.89
N VAL A 809 -20.29 35.54 28.11
CA VAL A 809 -20.70 36.93 28.36
C VAL A 809 -19.64 37.55 29.28
N TYR A 810 -18.89 38.50 28.72
CA TYR A 810 -17.68 39.17 29.25
C TYR A 810 -16.33 38.54 28.90
N ASN A 811 -15.77 38.95 27.77
CA ASN A 811 -14.59 39.82 27.77
C ASN A 811 -14.40 40.45 26.38
N GLY A 812 -14.11 41.76 26.38
CA GLY A 812 -13.76 42.47 25.18
C GLY A 812 -12.38 42.06 24.66
N ILE A 813 -12.23 42.21 23.34
CA ILE A 813 -10.96 42.20 22.61
C ILE A 813 -10.19 40.88 22.71
N ASP A 814 -10.38 40.00 21.71
CA ASP A 814 -9.25 39.58 20.88
C ASP A 814 -9.73 38.89 19.60
N ASN A 815 -9.03 39.24 18.52
CA ASN A 815 -9.18 38.70 17.18
C ASN A 815 -8.70 37.24 17.11
N ASN A 816 -9.26 36.49 16.15
CA ASN A 816 -8.81 35.19 15.63
C ASN A 816 -9.07 33.97 16.56
N THR A 817 -9.66 32.85 16.15
CA THR A 817 -9.83 32.23 14.82
C THR A 817 -10.87 31.10 14.91
N SER A 818 -11.86 31.08 14.02
CA SER A 818 -12.44 29.84 13.53
C SER A 818 -12.07 29.73 12.05
N ALA A 819 -11.44 28.61 11.70
CA ALA A 819 -10.79 28.39 10.42
C ALA A 819 -11.83 28.11 9.32
N ALA A 820 -12.44 29.15 8.78
CA ALA A 820 -13.11 29.15 7.48
C ALA A 820 -13.40 30.56 6.95
N MET A 821 -12.56 31.57 7.21
CA MET A 821 -12.68 32.87 6.54
C MET A 821 -11.31 33.51 6.34
N GLY A 822 -10.78 33.36 5.14
CA GLY A 822 -9.63 34.10 4.63
C GLY A 822 -9.95 34.61 3.23
N GLY A 823 -10.52 35.81 3.14
CA GLY A 823 -10.76 36.53 1.90
C GLY A 823 -10.66 38.03 2.14
N SER A 824 -9.76 38.69 1.42
CA SER A 824 -9.54 40.15 1.47
C SER A 824 -10.67 40.91 0.75
N PRO A 825 -10.99 42.17 1.12
CA PRO A 825 -12.14 42.91 0.59
C PRO A 825 -12.07 43.33 -0.89
N SER A 826 -11.03 42.92 -1.64
CA SER A 826 -10.83 43.32 -3.05
C SER A 826 -11.51 42.42 -4.08
N THR A 827 -12.06 41.27 -3.68
CA THR A 827 -12.79 40.37 -4.58
C THR A 827 -14.24 40.22 -4.10
N GLY A 828 -15.16 40.98 -4.70
CA GLY A 828 -16.58 40.88 -4.41
C GLY A 828 -17.13 39.48 -4.67
N TYR A 829 -17.95 38.98 -3.75
CA TYR A 829 -18.78 37.80 -3.94
C TYR A 829 -20.24 38.17 -3.65
N ILE A 830 -21.09 37.95 -4.65
CA ILE A 830 -22.55 38.06 -4.58
C ILE A 830 -23.07 36.69 -4.13
N HIS A 831 -23.78 36.65 -3.00
CA HIS A 831 -24.43 35.42 -2.56
C HIS A 831 -25.79 35.28 -3.25
N ASN A 832 -25.81 34.62 -4.41
CA ASN A 832 -27.03 34.12 -5.04
C ASN A 832 -27.55 32.91 -4.25
N GLY A 833 -28.82 32.92 -3.85
CA GLY A 833 -29.43 31.78 -3.15
C GLY A 833 -30.75 32.05 -2.41
N TYR A 834 -31.47 33.10 -2.80
CA TYR A 834 -32.79 33.42 -2.27
C TYR A 834 -33.82 33.28 -3.39
N VAL A 835 -34.90 32.56 -3.12
CA VAL A 835 -36.13 32.71 -3.90
C VAL A 835 -36.84 33.89 -3.28
N GLU A 836 -36.84 35.01 -3.99
CA GLU A 836 -37.74 36.11 -3.70
C GLU A 836 -39.17 35.59 -3.87
N THR A 837 -39.95 35.59 -2.80
CA THR A 837 -41.40 35.51 -2.94
C THR A 837 -41.87 36.93 -3.26
N GLU A 838 -42.12 37.20 -4.54
CA GLU A 838 -42.90 38.37 -4.93
C GLU A 838 -44.32 38.23 -4.39
N THR A 839 -44.84 39.31 -3.81
CA THR A 839 -46.27 39.55 -3.58
C THR A 839 -46.68 40.76 -4.39
#